data_AF-A0A354FKJ6-F1
#
_entry.id   AF-A0A354FKJ6-F1
#
_cell.length_a   1.000
_cell.length_b   1.000
_cell.length_c   1.000
_cell.angle_alpha   90.00
_cell.angle_beta   90.00
_cell.angle_gamma   90.00
#
_symmetry.space_group_name_H-M   'P 1'
#
loop_
_entity.id
_entity.type
_entity.pdbx_description
1 polymer ?
#
loop_
_entity_poly.entity_id
_entity_poly.type
_entity_poly.pdbx_seq_one_letter_code
_entity_poly.pdbx_strand_id
1 'polypeptide(L)'
;MVYEASGLMREDLRLILPLSLSLMLILLFLAFRNVKGVIIPASTVVLGLVWTAGAMALLGDVLNLVTLACAPILICVGNGYVIKLLHQFRLTRTSFAAQPQAAIEENLHEQIQGTVSHSVVPVSVTALTTVAGFAALAISPIPAIQQLGVYSSVGIFAINFLTLTFAPALLHYLPLPALDLGAGTQDWISSGMNKLAGMLQKRSKQVIVAWVVVAGFAVLGFPNLQVDSSSKSLPQEHPANQDLDLVQTALAGTDTLRIVFEQLERPDAPGLQTAQTIWGLRSLQHWLENTDGNAGLADLSGVQVDKVYSPVPYLEQTRQGLSKLTDEEVERFFTILKERSGLAFLSDDGKMLQITIRMRVSGSSAFLSLTERLEQKIPEFVPHLRFQFTGSGVLASESANNIAKGQVQSVLIALAIVFTLLSLMFLSWKMGLIALFPNLVAVLLFFGGLGWAGISIGVTISVIAAIALGIGVDDDIHFLSHYSTAANKLRDKRAASLHTIRQVGQPMVASTITLFFGFILLGFSGMQAQALFGVLTALTLLACLFIDLSFLPAVVMETGLITVWDYLGLRINHSLLNRIGIFRGMNVHEAKLATLMAFTQEMQDGDPLFRQGDAGSELFVILNGSVRVYLEGKQGETTLAILETGTSLGEMALFRNTPRSASAAAVGPTKLLVINWEGLVKLQQRFPEIAALLFLNLARTLALNLNGTYARLIKQNRSQGQVAIAVEKTVGEINQKHLKVLKHYGHHTTLAVGRPLFDFKNPNKGLGLVLSGRMQVQSANPAAPAVLAERGPLEFVGDGALLPSGVAPVMVSVSAAEVEVLRFRAHEFFKLVKEHPHTAAHLAQHLVQQLSDVQDAANSRLQAGGG
;
A
#
# COMPACT_ATOMS: atom_id res chain seq x y z
N MET A 1 -17.08 -40.64 14.63
CA MET A 1 -17.04 -39.22 14.21
C MET A 1 -16.01 -38.42 15.02
N VAL A 2 -16.26 -38.02 16.27
CA VAL A 2 -15.30 -37.19 17.05
C VAL A 2 -13.96 -37.89 17.30
N TYR A 3 -13.99 -39.18 17.67
CA TYR A 3 -12.79 -39.99 17.87
C TYR A 3 -11.94 -40.10 16.59
N GLU A 4 -12.57 -40.45 15.46
CA GLU A 4 -11.93 -40.51 14.13
C GLU A 4 -11.32 -39.17 13.71
N ALA A 5 -12.07 -38.07 13.90
CA ALA A 5 -11.56 -36.73 13.60
C ALA A 5 -10.30 -36.39 14.43
N SER A 6 -10.27 -36.76 15.71
CA SER A 6 -9.07 -36.59 16.55
C SER A 6 -7.91 -37.49 16.13
N GLY A 7 -8.19 -38.68 15.59
CA GLY A 7 -7.18 -39.59 15.03
C GLY A 7 -6.53 -39.00 13.80
N LEU A 8 -7.35 -38.58 12.83
CA LEU A 8 -6.90 -37.91 11.60
C LEU A 8 -6.11 -36.63 11.89
N MET A 9 -6.53 -35.82 12.87
CA MET A 9 -5.74 -34.65 13.28
C MET A 9 -4.33 -35.01 13.76
N ARG A 10 -4.18 -36.13 14.48
CA ARG A 10 -2.88 -36.59 14.99
C ARG A 10 -2.02 -37.18 13.87
N GLU A 11 -2.64 -37.84 12.90
CA GLU A 11 -1.98 -38.32 11.68
C GLU A 11 -1.52 -37.16 10.79
N ASP A 12 -2.38 -36.17 10.56
CA ASP A 12 -2.06 -34.94 9.83
C ASP A 12 -0.89 -34.20 10.48
N LEU A 13 -0.85 -34.06 11.82
CA LEU A 13 0.29 -33.48 12.52
C LEU A 13 1.59 -34.29 12.29
N ARG A 14 1.50 -35.62 12.27
CA ARG A 14 2.66 -36.52 12.06
C ARG A 14 3.12 -36.57 10.61
N LEU A 15 2.25 -36.30 9.64
CA LEU A 15 2.54 -36.42 8.21
C LEU A 15 2.73 -35.06 7.54
N ILE A 16 1.78 -34.14 7.68
CA ILE A 16 1.76 -32.86 6.96
C ILE A 16 2.85 -31.92 7.48
N LEU A 17 3.07 -31.83 8.79
CA LEU A 17 4.10 -30.96 9.36
C LEU A 17 5.51 -31.31 8.83
N PRO A 18 6.03 -32.55 8.94
CA PRO A 18 7.34 -32.88 8.39
C PRO A 18 7.36 -32.78 6.87
N LEU A 19 6.29 -33.15 6.16
CA LEU A 19 6.21 -33.00 4.72
C LEU A 19 6.31 -31.53 4.28
N SER A 20 5.65 -30.62 5.00
CA SER A 20 5.72 -29.17 4.75
C SER A 20 7.13 -28.61 4.98
N LEU A 21 7.81 -29.05 6.04
CA LEU A 21 9.20 -28.70 6.30
C LEU A 21 10.14 -29.26 5.23
N SER A 22 9.98 -30.53 4.83
CA SER A 22 10.79 -31.13 3.77
C SER A 22 10.59 -30.43 2.43
N LEU A 23 9.34 -30.15 2.05
CA LEU A 23 9.03 -29.44 0.82
C LEU A 23 9.60 -28.01 0.85
N MET A 24 9.48 -27.32 1.98
CA MET A 24 10.10 -26.01 2.19
C MET A 24 11.62 -26.06 1.98
N LEU A 25 12.32 -27.04 2.56
CA LEU A 25 13.76 -27.20 2.37
C LEU A 25 14.13 -27.44 0.90
N ILE A 26 13.34 -28.25 0.19
CA ILE A 26 13.52 -28.49 -1.25
C ILE A 26 13.32 -27.20 -2.05
N LEU A 27 12.27 -26.44 -1.79
CA LEU A 27 11.95 -25.21 -2.50
C LEU A 27 13.01 -24.12 -2.24
N LEU A 28 13.47 -23.98 -0.99
CA LEU A 28 14.59 -23.10 -0.65
C LEU A 28 15.87 -23.52 -1.37
N PHE A 29 16.15 -24.83 -1.44
CA PHE A 29 17.31 -25.34 -2.16
C PHE A 29 17.22 -25.02 -3.66
N LEU A 30 16.03 -25.20 -4.26
CA LEU A 30 15.79 -24.84 -5.66
C LEU A 30 15.92 -23.34 -5.91
N ALA A 31 15.45 -22.49 -5.00
CA ALA A 31 15.52 -21.04 -5.11
C ALA A 31 16.96 -20.50 -5.00
N PHE A 32 17.74 -21.00 -4.05
CA PHE A 32 19.08 -20.48 -3.76
C PHE A 32 20.22 -21.26 -4.42
N ARG A 33 19.96 -22.51 -4.85
CA ARG A 33 20.93 -23.49 -5.37
C ARG A 33 22.19 -23.62 -4.50
N ASN A 34 22.05 -23.39 -3.19
CA ASN A 34 23.15 -23.34 -2.23
C ASN A 34 22.66 -23.73 -0.84
N VAL A 35 23.33 -24.70 -0.20
CA VAL A 35 22.99 -25.20 1.14
C VAL A 35 22.98 -24.10 2.20
N LYS A 36 23.92 -23.14 2.14
CA LYS A 36 23.94 -21.99 3.05
C LYS A 36 22.67 -21.13 2.91
N GLY A 37 22.16 -21.02 1.68
CA GLY A 37 20.91 -20.31 1.37
C GLY A 37 19.65 -21.03 1.86
N VAL A 38 19.76 -22.29 2.29
CA VAL A 38 18.68 -23.06 2.91
C VAL A 38 18.75 -23.00 4.43
N ILE A 39 19.96 -23.09 4.99
CA ILE A 39 20.17 -23.11 6.45
C ILE A 39 19.69 -21.80 7.10
N ILE A 40 19.98 -20.65 6.49
CA ILE A 40 19.64 -19.35 7.08
C ILE A 40 18.11 -19.16 7.19
N PRO A 41 17.29 -19.33 6.12
CA PRO A 41 15.83 -19.26 6.23
C PRO A 41 15.25 -20.33 7.14
N ALA A 42 15.68 -21.59 7.00
CA ALA A 42 15.13 -22.69 7.77
C ALA A 42 15.34 -22.51 9.27
N SER A 43 16.55 -22.14 9.71
CA SER A 43 16.85 -21.93 11.13
C SER A 43 16.07 -20.76 11.72
N THR A 44 15.94 -19.66 10.95
CA THR A 44 15.20 -18.46 11.36
C THR A 44 13.71 -18.77 11.59
N VAL A 45 13.10 -19.50 10.66
CA VAL A 45 11.68 -19.88 10.71
C VAL A 45 11.42 -20.91 11.81
N VAL A 46 12.26 -21.95 11.92
CA VAL A 46 12.13 -22.96 12.98
C VAL A 46 12.23 -22.32 14.37
N LEU A 47 13.15 -21.37 14.57
CA LEU A 47 13.26 -20.67 15.84
C LEU A 47 11.99 -19.83 16.14
N GLY A 48 11.42 -19.17 15.12
CA GLY A 48 10.15 -18.46 15.25
C GLY A 48 8.96 -19.37 15.59
N LEU A 49 8.91 -20.58 15.01
CA LEU A 49 7.91 -21.60 15.37
C LEU A 49 8.04 -22.03 16.82
N VAL A 50 9.26 -22.28 17.29
CA VAL A 50 9.53 -22.65 18.68
C VAL A 50 9.08 -21.54 19.64
N TRP A 51 9.34 -20.27 19.31
CA TRP A 51 8.87 -19.14 20.10
C TRP A 51 7.35 -19.03 20.14
N THR A 52 6.70 -19.29 19.01
CA THR A 52 5.23 -19.29 18.92
C THR A 52 4.63 -20.42 19.76
N ALA A 53 5.16 -21.64 19.63
CA ALA A 53 4.72 -22.79 20.42
C ALA A 53 4.98 -22.57 21.92
N GLY A 54 6.09 -21.94 22.28
CA GLY A 54 6.38 -21.52 23.66
C GLY A 54 5.37 -20.51 24.19
N ALA A 55 4.98 -19.52 23.38
CA ALA A 55 3.96 -18.55 23.75
C ALA A 55 2.59 -19.20 23.97
N MET A 56 2.20 -20.16 23.10
CA MET A 56 0.98 -20.95 23.27
C MET A 56 1.00 -21.74 24.60
N ALA A 57 2.12 -22.40 24.88
CA ALA A 57 2.28 -23.20 26.10
C ALA A 57 2.23 -22.33 27.38
N LEU A 58 2.80 -21.12 27.36
CA LEU A 58 2.77 -20.20 28.50
C LEU A 58 1.36 -19.70 28.84
N LEU A 59 0.48 -19.57 27.83
CA LEU A 59 -0.90 -19.15 28.02
C LEU A 59 -1.84 -20.32 28.42
N GLY A 60 -1.35 -21.56 28.37
CA GLY A 60 -2.13 -22.75 28.70
C GLY A 60 -3.12 -23.19 27.63
N ASP A 61 -3.01 -22.66 26.41
CA ASP A 61 -3.88 -23.01 25.29
C ASP A 61 -3.46 -24.34 24.65
N VAL A 62 -4.46 -25.10 24.16
CA VAL A 62 -4.26 -26.37 23.46
C VAL A 62 -4.43 -26.23 21.95
N LEU A 63 -3.69 -27.04 21.19
CA LEU A 63 -3.86 -27.12 19.74
C LEU A 63 -5.25 -27.67 19.39
N ASN A 64 -6.01 -26.88 18.65
CA ASN A 64 -7.28 -27.25 18.03
C ASN A 64 -7.15 -27.36 16.51
N LEU A 65 -8.22 -27.81 15.85
CA LEU A 65 -8.26 -28.05 14.40
C LEU A 65 -7.89 -26.82 13.55
N VAL A 66 -8.30 -25.63 13.96
CA VAL A 66 -8.04 -24.38 13.23
C VAL A 66 -6.62 -23.89 13.50
N THR A 67 -6.16 -23.93 14.75
CA THR A 67 -4.80 -23.52 15.15
C THR A 67 -3.71 -24.44 14.60
N LEU A 68 -4.04 -25.66 14.18
CA LEU A 68 -3.11 -26.56 13.51
C LEU A 68 -2.53 -25.95 12.22
N ALA A 69 -3.29 -25.09 11.54
CA ALA A 69 -2.85 -24.38 10.35
C ALA A 69 -1.77 -23.30 10.64
N CYS A 70 -1.60 -22.89 11.90
CA CYS A 70 -0.65 -21.85 12.30
C CYS A 70 0.79 -22.21 11.90
N ALA A 71 1.24 -23.43 12.15
CA ALA A 71 2.61 -23.84 11.85
C ALA A 71 2.92 -23.82 10.33
N PRO A 72 2.10 -24.44 9.45
CA PRO A 72 2.25 -24.29 7.99
C PRO A 72 2.24 -22.83 7.53
N ILE A 73 1.34 -21.99 8.05
CA ILE A 73 1.27 -20.56 7.72
C ILE A 73 2.59 -19.87 8.05
N LEU A 74 3.09 -20.04 9.28
CA LEU A 74 4.33 -19.41 9.75
C LEU A 74 5.55 -19.90 8.99
N ILE A 75 5.58 -21.20 8.65
CA ILE A 75 6.62 -21.76 7.78
C ILE A 75 6.65 -21.03 6.45
N CYS A 76 5.50 -20.92 5.80
CA CYS A 76 5.42 -20.41 4.44
C CYS A 76 5.69 -18.90 4.41
N VAL A 77 4.95 -18.12 5.22
CA VAL A 77 5.06 -16.66 5.29
C VAL A 77 6.44 -16.24 5.80
N GLY A 78 6.95 -16.91 6.84
CA GLY A 78 8.23 -16.59 7.44
C GLY A 78 9.41 -16.73 6.48
N ASN A 79 9.38 -17.74 5.61
CA ASN A 79 10.41 -17.89 4.58
C ASN A 79 10.38 -16.77 3.55
N GLY A 80 9.22 -16.20 3.24
CA GLY A 80 9.10 -15.05 2.34
C GLY A 80 9.98 -13.89 2.79
N TYR A 81 9.94 -13.54 4.09
CA TYR A 81 10.75 -12.46 4.65
C TYR A 81 12.25 -12.72 4.52
N VAL A 82 12.70 -13.94 4.88
CA VAL A 82 14.12 -14.28 4.79
C VAL A 82 14.56 -14.36 3.33
N ILE A 83 13.73 -14.88 2.42
CA ILE A 83 14.04 -14.93 0.99
C ILE A 83 14.30 -13.52 0.44
N LYS A 84 13.44 -12.56 0.77
CA LYS A 84 13.57 -11.17 0.33
C LYS A 84 14.82 -10.49 0.91
N LEU A 85 15.13 -10.71 2.19
CA LEU A 85 16.37 -10.25 2.82
C LEU A 85 17.62 -10.83 2.13
N LEU A 86 17.65 -12.15 1.90
CA LEU A 86 18.78 -12.82 1.25
C LEU A 86 18.96 -12.38 -0.21
N HIS A 87 17.85 -12.14 -0.91
CA HIS A 87 17.89 -11.59 -2.26
C HIS A 87 18.51 -10.18 -2.26
N GLN A 88 18.09 -9.31 -1.35
CA GLN A 88 18.67 -7.98 -1.19
C GLN A 88 20.16 -8.03 -0.83
N PHE A 89 20.57 -9.00 0.00
CA PHE A 89 21.97 -9.23 0.32
C PHE A 89 22.80 -9.55 -0.93
N ARG A 90 22.33 -10.49 -1.76
CA ARG A 90 23.04 -10.85 -2.99
C ARG A 90 23.09 -9.69 -3.99
N LEU A 91 22.02 -8.90 -4.13
CA LEU A 91 22.01 -7.68 -4.95
C LEU A 91 23.03 -6.64 -4.48
N THR A 92 23.11 -6.44 -3.16
CA THR A 92 24.09 -5.53 -2.55
C THR A 92 25.50 -6.00 -2.90
N ARG A 93 25.80 -7.30 -2.72
CA ARG A 93 27.12 -7.86 -3.10
C ARG A 93 27.45 -7.65 -4.58
N THR A 94 26.49 -7.84 -5.49
CA THR A 94 26.74 -7.61 -6.92
C THR A 94 27.02 -6.14 -7.22
N SER A 95 26.35 -5.22 -6.54
CA SER A 95 26.57 -3.78 -6.71
C SER A 95 27.96 -3.34 -6.23
N PHE A 96 28.44 -3.93 -5.12
CA PHE A 96 29.81 -3.73 -4.63
C PHE A 96 30.85 -4.37 -5.55
N ALA A 97 30.57 -5.55 -6.10
CA ALA A 97 31.48 -6.24 -7.03
C ALA A 97 31.67 -5.51 -8.37
N ALA A 98 30.71 -4.67 -8.78
CA ALA A 98 30.79 -3.88 -10.02
C ALA A 98 31.65 -2.61 -9.90
N GLN A 99 32.14 -2.26 -8.70
CA GLN A 99 32.95 -1.05 -8.49
C GLN A 99 34.46 -1.32 -8.75
N PRO A 100 35.14 -0.54 -9.62
CA PRO A 100 36.52 -0.80 -10.05
C PRO A 100 37.60 -0.78 -8.95
N GLN A 101 37.31 -0.24 -7.76
CA GLN A 101 38.25 -0.08 -6.65
C GLN A 101 38.06 -1.10 -5.52
N ALA A 102 37.15 -2.07 -5.65
CA ALA A 102 36.78 -3.02 -4.58
C ALA A 102 37.79 -4.17 -4.35
N ALA A 103 39.09 -3.90 -4.49
CA ALA A 103 40.16 -4.89 -4.33
C ALA A 103 40.85 -4.87 -2.94
N ILE A 104 40.33 -4.13 -1.97
CA ILE A 104 40.94 -4.05 -0.62
C ILE A 104 39.86 -4.41 0.41
N GLU A 105 39.88 -5.69 0.83
CA GLU A 105 39.04 -6.32 1.86
C GLU A 105 37.52 -6.13 1.70
N GLU A 106 36.82 -7.21 1.30
CA GLU A 106 35.36 -7.30 1.40
C GLU A 106 34.92 -7.03 2.85
N ASN A 107 34.56 -5.79 3.19
CA ASN A 107 33.92 -5.49 4.45
C ASN A 107 32.50 -6.07 4.43
N LEU A 108 32.40 -7.38 4.68
CA LEU A 108 31.14 -8.11 4.83
C LEU A 108 30.19 -7.39 5.80
N HIS A 109 30.75 -6.70 6.79
CA HIS A 109 30.02 -5.86 7.72
C HIS A 109 29.27 -4.71 7.01
N GLU A 110 29.92 -3.98 6.11
CA GLU A 110 29.31 -2.89 5.35
C GLU A 110 28.25 -3.41 4.37
N GLN A 111 28.48 -4.57 3.75
CA GLN A 111 27.49 -5.23 2.90
C GLN A 111 26.25 -5.67 3.69
N ILE A 112 26.43 -6.22 4.89
CA ILE A 112 25.32 -6.58 5.79
C ILE A 112 24.60 -5.33 6.26
N GLN A 113 25.31 -4.29 6.69
CA GLN A 113 24.70 -3.02 7.11
C GLN A 113 23.89 -2.38 5.97
N GLY A 114 24.43 -2.35 4.75
CA GLY A 114 23.71 -1.89 3.55
C GLY A 114 22.47 -2.72 3.26
N THR A 115 22.55 -4.04 3.43
CA THR A 115 21.39 -4.93 3.25
C THR A 115 20.29 -4.64 4.27
N VAL A 116 20.66 -4.53 5.55
CA VAL A 116 19.73 -4.27 6.66
C VAL A 116 19.10 -2.89 6.49
N SER A 117 19.88 -1.85 6.19
CA SER A 117 19.33 -0.49 6.01
C SER A 117 18.31 -0.40 4.88
N HIS A 118 18.49 -1.16 3.79
CA HIS A 118 17.54 -1.24 2.69
C HIS A 118 16.36 -2.21 2.95
N SER A 119 16.54 -3.23 3.78
CA SER A 119 15.51 -4.27 4.00
C SER A 119 14.62 -4.04 5.22
N VAL A 120 15.11 -3.33 6.26
CA VAL A 120 14.36 -3.15 7.52
C VAL A 120 12.99 -2.55 7.30
N VAL A 121 12.88 -1.49 6.49
CA VAL A 121 11.60 -0.83 6.25
C VAL A 121 10.64 -1.71 5.45
N PRO A 122 10.98 -2.23 4.25
CA PRO A 122 10.06 -3.10 3.51
C PRO A 122 9.67 -4.36 4.29
N VAL A 123 10.64 -5.06 4.90
CA VAL A 123 10.38 -6.32 5.62
C VAL A 123 9.60 -6.10 6.92
N SER A 124 9.84 -4.99 7.65
CA SER A 124 9.04 -4.71 8.85
C SER A 124 7.61 -4.29 8.52
N VAL A 125 7.41 -3.47 7.48
CA VAL A 125 6.06 -3.02 7.14
C VAL A 125 5.23 -4.18 6.59
N THR A 126 5.82 -5.03 5.76
CA THR A 126 5.17 -6.27 5.30
C THR A 126 4.80 -7.18 6.46
N ALA A 127 5.72 -7.43 7.39
CA ALA A 127 5.39 -8.18 8.60
C ALA A 127 4.28 -7.53 9.43
N LEU A 128 4.28 -6.20 9.57
CA LEU A 128 3.26 -5.47 10.31
C LEU A 128 1.88 -5.54 9.62
N THR A 129 1.83 -5.47 8.28
CA THR A 129 0.57 -5.63 7.54
C THR A 129 0.04 -7.06 7.63
N THR A 130 0.92 -8.06 7.60
CA THR A 130 0.51 -9.45 7.80
C THR A 130 0.01 -9.67 9.23
N VAL A 131 0.71 -9.13 10.24
CA VAL A 131 0.25 -9.12 11.64
C VAL A 131 -1.11 -8.45 11.75
N ALA A 132 -1.32 -7.30 11.10
CA ALA A 132 -2.60 -6.62 11.12
C ALA A 132 -3.74 -7.45 10.47
N GLY A 133 -3.44 -8.13 9.36
CA GLY A 133 -4.38 -9.05 8.70
C GLY A 133 -4.79 -10.23 9.58
N PHE A 134 -3.83 -10.87 10.25
CA PHE A 134 -4.12 -11.95 11.21
C PHE A 134 -4.75 -11.46 12.50
N ALA A 135 -4.35 -10.29 13.03
CA ALA A 135 -4.92 -9.70 14.22
C ALA A 135 -6.40 -9.34 14.04
N ALA A 136 -6.84 -9.01 12.81
CA ALA A 136 -8.26 -8.80 12.53
C ALA A 136 -9.13 -10.05 12.79
N LEU A 137 -8.54 -11.25 12.73
CA LEU A 137 -9.23 -12.50 13.10
C LEU A 137 -9.51 -12.61 14.60
N ALA A 138 -8.79 -11.86 15.45
CA ALA A 138 -9.04 -11.83 16.89
C ALA A 138 -10.41 -11.22 17.27
N ILE A 139 -11.06 -10.54 16.32
CA ILE A 139 -12.41 -9.97 16.49
C ILE A 139 -13.49 -11.03 16.21
N SER A 140 -13.13 -12.18 15.63
CA SER A 140 -14.07 -13.26 15.33
C SER A 140 -14.79 -13.75 16.59
N PRO A 141 -16.09 -14.10 16.52
CA PRO A 141 -16.79 -14.69 17.67
C PRO A 141 -16.34 -16.12 18.00
N ILE A 142 -15.47 -16.74 17.18
CA ILE A 142 -15.00 -18.12 17.40
C ILE A 142 -13.64 -18.14 18.11
N PRO A 143 -13.53 -18.74 19.30
CA PRO A 143 -12.27 -18.85 20.03
C PRO A 143 -11.13 -19.47 19.20
N ALA A 144 -11.43 -20.51 18.41
CA ALA A 144 -10.43 -21.16 17.56
C ALA A 144 -9.85 -20.23 16.47
N ILE A 145 -10.67 -19.34 15.90
CA ILE A 145 -10.22 -18.34 14.92
C ILE A 145 -9.46 -17.21 15.62
N GLN A 146 -9.93 -16.77 16.79
CA GLN A 146 -9.23 -15.76 17.59
C GLN A 146 -7.81 -16.22 17.93
N GLN A 147 -7.68 -17.45 18.44
CA GLN A 147 -6.40 -18.07 18.76
C GLN A 147 -5.50 -18.17 17.52
N LEU A 148 -6.04 -18.62 16.36
CA LEU A 148 -5.26 -18.65 15.12
C LEU A 148 -4.73 -17.26 14.76
N GLY A 149 -5.55 -16.21 14.85
CA GLY A 149 -5.16 -14.83 14.58
C GLY A 149 -4.07 -14.31 15.51
N VAL A 150 -4.23 -14.53 16.82
CA VAL A 150 -3.28 -14.10 17.85
C VAL A 150 -1.94 -14.84 17.69
N TYR A 151 -1.95 -16.16 17.61
CA TYR A 151 -0.72 -16.96 17.54
C TYR A 151 0.03 -16.78 16.23
N SER A 152 -0.68 -16.65 15.10
CA SER A 152 -0.04 -16.32 13.83
C SER A 152 0.61 -14.93 13.89
N SER A 153 -0.04 -13.95 14.52
CA SER A 153 0.51 -12.60 14.70
C SER A 153 1.79 -12.60 15.55
N VAL A 154 1.79 -13.33 16.67
CA VAL A 154 2.99 -13.50 17.51
C VAL A 154 4.12 -14.16 16.72
N GLY A 155 3.82 -15.22 15.99
CA GLY A 155 4.82 -15.93 15.19
C GLY A 155 5.39 -15.10 14.05
N ILE A 156 4.56 -14.36 13.32
CA ILE A 156 5.00 -13.46 12.24
C ILE A 156 5.90 -12.36 12.82
N PHE A 157 5.51 -11.76 13.94
CA PHE A 157 6.33 -10.74 14.60
C PHE A 157 7.67 -11.31 15.06
N ALA A 158 7.69 -12.50 15.66
CA ALA A 158 8.91 -13.19 16.07
C ALA A 158 9.82 -13.51 14.88
N ILE A 159 9.27 -14.04 13.79
CA ILE A 159 10.04 -14.36 12.58
C ILE A 159 10.59 -13.09 11.94
N ASN A 160 9.82 -12.00 11.88
CA ASN A 160 10.32 -10.71 11.38
C ASN A 160 11.49 -10.19 12.24
N PHE A 161 11.32 -10.21 13.56
CA PHE A 161 12.38 -9.83 14.49
C PHE A 161 13.66 -10.66 14.27
N LEU A 162 13.53 -11.98 14.14
CA LEU A 162 14.65 -12.89 13.85
C LEU A 162 15.22 -12.67 12.43
N THR A 163 14.40 -12.33 11.45
CA THR A 163 14.85 -12.02 10.08
C THR A 163 15.71 -10.76 10.04
N LEU A 164 15.45 -9.78 10.90
CA LEU A 164 16.22 -8.54 10.96
C LEU A 164 17.42 -8.57 11.92
N THR A 165 17.49 -9.57 12.79
CA THR A 165 18.56 -9.70 13.81
C THR A 165 19.40 -10.96 13.59
N PHE A 166 18.77 -12.12 13.69
CA PHE A 166 19.42 -13.43 13.62
C PHE A 166 19.90 -13.78 12.21
N ALA A 167 19.11 -13.53 11.16
CA ALA A 167 19.53 -13.86 9.80
C ALA A 167 20.78 -13.04 9.32
N PRO A 168 20.88 -11.71 9.58
CA PRO A 168 22.11 -10.95 9.33
C PRO A 168 23.30 -11.44 10.15
N ALA A 169 23.08 -11.84 11.41
CA ALA A 169 24.13 -12.43 12.23
C ALA A 169 24.64 -13.76 11.64
N LEU A 170 23.75 -14.62 11.14
CA LEU A 170 24.14 -15.84 10.44
C LEU A 170 24.86 -15.57 9.12
N LEU A 171 24.46 -14.54 8.36
CA LEU A 171 25.13 -14.14 7.12
C LEU A 171 26.60 -13.75 7.33
N HIS A 172 26.95 -13.26 8.52
CA HIS A 172 28.34 -12.99 8.89
C HIS A 172 29.19 -14.27 8.90
N TYR A 173 28.63 -15.38 9.38
CA TYR A 173 29.33 -16.68 9.45
C TYR A 173 29.14 -17.53 8.19
N LEU A 174 28.02 -17.36 7.49
CA LEU A 174 27.63 -18.13 6.31
C LEU A 174 27.38 -17.18 5.12
N PRO A 175 28.42 -16.51 4.59
CA PRO A 175 28.26 -15.58 3.48
C PRO A 175 27.77 -16.31 2.22
N LEU A 176 26.81 -15.67 1.55
CA LEU A 176 26.27 -16.12 0.26
C LEU A 176 27.00 -15.46 -0.91
N PRO A 177 27.15 -16.16 -2.04
CA PRO A 177 27.75 -15.59 -3.24
C PRO A 177 26.89 -14.46 -3.82
N ALA A 178 27.53 -13.52 -4.51
CA ALA A 178 26.86 -12.47 -5.27
C ALA A 178 25.95 -13.06 -6.37
N LEU A 179 24.92 -12.32 -6.78
CA LEU A 179 24.14 -12.68 -7.97
C LEU A 179 24.98 -12.40 -9.21
N ASP A 180 25.06 -13.38 -10.12
CA ASP A 180 25.65 -13.17 -11.44
C ASP A 180 24.60 -12.55 -12.37
N LEU A 181 24.66 -11.23 -12.52
CA LEU A 181 23.77 -10.47 -13.41
C LEU A 181 24.21 -10.53 -14.89
N GLY A 182 25.43 -11.03 -15.17
CA GLY A 182 26.07 -11.00 -16.49
C GLY A 182 26.11 -12.36 -17.19
N ALA A 183 26.20 -13.46 -16.45
CA ALA A 183 25.97 -14.78 -17.03
C ALA A 183 24.49 -14.93 -17.34
N GLY A 184 24.15 -15.00 -18.63
CA GLY A 184 22.84 -15.41 -19.14
C GLY A 184 22.49 -16.83 -18.72
N THR A 185 22.32 -17.08 -17.43
CA THR A 185 21.58 -18.24 -16.95
C THR A 185 20.13 -17.98 -17.38
N GLN A 186 19.75 -18.64 -18.47
CA GLN A 186 18.39 -18.77 -18.96
C GLN A 186 17.53 -19.50 -17.92
N ASP A 187 17.32 -18.90 -16.75
CA ASP A 187 16.28 -19.36 -15.85
C ASP A 187 14.92 -18.98 -16.46
N TRP A 188 13.99 -19.92 -16.44
CA TRP A 188 12.65 -19.77 -17.01
C TRP A 188 11.90 -18.57 -16.42
N ILE A 189 12.15 -18.24 -15.14
CA ILE A 189 11.55 -17.10 -14.43
C ILE A 189 12.02 -15.77 -15.05
N SER A 190 13.33 -15.57 -15.27
CA SER A 190 13.86 -14.32 -15.83
C SER A 190 13.39 -14.09 -17.28
N SER A 191 13.30 -15.18 -18.06
CA SER A 191 12.69 -15.16 -19.40
C SER A 191 11.21 -14.80 -19.36
N GLY A 192 10.46 -15.34 -18.40
CA GLY A 192 9.07 -14.97 -18.13
C GLY A 192 8.91 -13.50 -17.78
N MET A 193 9.73 -12.99 -16.86
CA MET A 193 9.72 -11.57 -16.46
C MET A 193 10.05 -10.64 -17.63
N ASN A 194 10.97 -11.01 -18.51
CA ASN A 194 11.27 -10.23 -19.70
C ASN A 194 10.12 -10.20 -20.72
N LYS A 195 9.43 -11.33 -20.92
CA LYS A 195 8.22 -11.39 -21.77
C LYS A 195 7.09 -10.54 -21.18
N LEU A 196 6.87 -10.65 -19.88
CA LEU A 196 5.88 -9.87 -19.14
C LEU A 196 6.18 -8.37 -19.24
N ALA A 197 7.42 -7.96 -18.99
CA ALA A 197 7.87 -6.58 -19.16
C ALA A 197 7.63 -6.06 -20.59
N GLY A 198 7.93 -6.87 -21.62
CA GLY A 198 7.67 -6.52 -23.02
C GLY A 198 6.18 -6.39 -23.36
N MET A 199 5.32 -7.22 -22.76
CA MET A 199 3.87 -7.11 -22.90
C MET A 199 3.33 -5.83 -22.23
N LEU A 200 3.75 -5.57 -20.99
CA LEU A 200 3.33 -4.41 -20.20
C LEU A 200 3.76 -3.09 -20.86
N GLN A 201 4.97 -3.04 -21.42
CA GLN A 201 5.46 -1.88 -22.16
C GLN A 201 4.55 -1.48 -23.33
N LYS A 202 3.93 -2.46 -24.00
CA LYS A 202 3.08 -2.24 -25.18
C LYS A 202 1.59 -2.09 -24.82
N ARG A 203 1.13 -2.72 -23.74
CA ARG A 203 -0.29 -2.93 -23.45
C ARG A 203 -0.72 -2.55 -22.01
N SER A 204 0.05 -1.74 -21.29
CA SER A 204 -0.24 -1.31 -19.89
C SER A 204 -1.71 -0.94 -19.65
N LYS A 205 -2.27 -0.03 -20.45
CA LYS A 205 -3.67 0.42 -20.32
C LYS A 205 -4.69 -0.70 -20.52
N GLN A 206 -4.43 -1.62 -21.47
CA GLN A 206 -5.31 -2.75 -21.73
C GLN A 206 -5.30 -3.74 -20.57
N VAL A 207 -4.14 -3.96 -19.95
CA VAL A 207 -4.02 -4.83 -18.76
C VAL A 207 -4.80 -4.26 -17.58
N ILE A 208 -4.75 -2.94 -17.35
CA ILE A 208 -5.55 -2.28 -16.31
C ILE A 208 -7.05 -2.51 -16.55
N VAL A 209 -7.53 -2.23 -17.76
CA VAL A 209 -8.95 -2.43 -18.12
C VAL A 209 -9.35 -3.91 -17.99
N ALA A 210 -8.50 -4.84 -18.42
CA ALA A 210 -8.76 -6.27 -18.31
C ALA A 210 -8.99 -6.68 -16.84
N TRP A 211 -8.15 -6.23 -15.91
CA TRP A 211 -8.34 -6.55 -14.49
C TRP A 211 -9.56 -5.89 -13.86
N VAL A 212 -9.93 -4.68 -14.30
CA VAL A 212 -11.20 -4.05 -13.87
C VAL A 212 -12.41 -4.86 -14.37
N VAL A 213 -12.36 -5.38 -15.61
CA VAL A 213 -13.40 -6.25 -16.16
C VAL A 213 -13.46 -7.58 -15.41
N VAL A 214 -12.31 -8.20 -15.14
CA VAL A 214 -12.23 -9.46 -14.36
C VAL A 214 -12.80 -9.25 -12.96
N ALA A 215 -12.48 -8.15 -12.29
CA ALA A 215 -13.05 -7.80 -10.99
C ALA A 215 -14.58 -7.63 -11.06
N GLY A 216 -15.09 -6.93 -12.08
CA GLY A 216 -16.53 -6.79 -12.31
C GLY A 216 -17.22 -8.11 -12.61
N PHE A 217 -16.56 -9.00 -13.36
CA PHE A 217 -17.08 -10.34 -13.67
C PHE A 217 -17.15 -11.20 -12.39
N ALA A 218 -16.13 -11.15 -11.53
CA ALA A 218 -16.12 -11.88 -10.25
C ALA A 218 -17.31 -11.50 -9.34
N VAL A 219 -17.73 -10.22 -9.35
CA VAL A 219 -18.91 -9.75 -8.60
C VAL A 219 -20.20 -10.44 -9.06
N LEU A 220 -20.31 -10.88 -10.31
CA LEU A 220 -21.49 -11.62 -10.78
C LEU A 220 -21.66 -12.98 -10.11
N GLY A 221 -20.63 -13.52 -9.45
CA GLY A 221 -20.74 -14.74 -8.65
C GLY A 221 -21.32 -14.54 -7.26
N PHE A 222 -21.36 -13.30 -6.76
CA PHE A 222 -21.79 -13.01 -5.39
C PHE A 222 -23.24 -13.39 -5.08
N PRO A 223 -24.22 -13.23 -6.00
CA PRO A 223 -25.60 -13.66 -5.74
C PRO A 223 -25.75 -15.15 -5.45
N ASN A 224 -24.80 -15.99 -5.91
CA ASN A 224 -24.82 -17.43 -5.71
C ASN A 224 -24.03 -17.86 -4.46
N LEU A 225 -23.47 -16.93 -3.69
CA LEU A 225 -22.77 -17.24 -2.45
C LEU A 225 -23.75 -17.75 -1.39
N GLN A 226 -23.50 -18.97 -0.92
CA GLN A 226 -24.24 -19.57 0.18
C GLN A 226 -23.33 -19.70 1.38
N VAL A 227 -23.79 -19.23 2.54
CA VAL A 227 -23.13 -19.52 3.80
C VAL A 227 -23.75 -20.80 4.33
N ASP A 228 -22.95 -21.85 4.44
CA ASP A 228 -23.42 -23.09 5.02
C ASP A 228 -22.31 -23.83 5.75
N SER A 229 -22.65 -24.33 6.94
CA SER A 229 -21.78 -25.14 7.77
C SER A 229 -22.38 -26.53 7.93
N SER A 230 -21.68 -27.53 7.39
CA SER A 230 -22.05 -28.94 7.54
C SER A 230 -21.37 -29.56 8.76
N SER A 231 -22.09 -30.44 9.47
CA SER A 231 -21.55 -31.26 10.55
C SER A 231 -20.73 -32.46 10.04
N LYS A 232 -20.85 -32.82 8.76
CA LYS A 232 -20.06 -33.89 8.11
C LYS A 232 -18.69 -33.34 7.71
N SER A 233 -17.70 -33.51 8.58
CA SER A 233 -16.32 -33.03 8.37
C SER A 233 -15.40 -34.07 7.70
N LEU A 234 -15.87 -35.31 7.57
CA LEU A 234 -15.16 -36.42 6.95
C LEU A 234 -15.52 -36.53 5.46
N PRO A 235 -14.63 -37.09 4.60
CA PRO A 235 -14.96 -37.39 3.20
C PRO A 235 -16.20 -38.28 3.07
N GLN A 236 -17.01 -38.11 2.02
CA GLN A 236 -18.23 -38.91 1.81
C GLN A 236 -17.94 -40.42 1.75
N GLU A 237 -16.78 -40.81 1.23
CA GLU A 237 -16.36 -42.21 1.12
C GLU A 237 -15.88 -42.82 2.46
N HIS A 238 -15.74 -42.01 3.52
CA HIS A 238 -15.25 -42.50 4.80
C HIS A 238 -16.27 -43.47 5.45
N PRO A 239 -15.84 -44.63 5.99
CA PRO A 239 -16.76 -45.61 6.58
C PRO A 239 -17.70 -45.02 7.63
N ALA A 240 -17.19 -44.14 8.50
CA ALA A 240 -18.02 -43.45 9.49
C ALA A 240 -19.16 -42.59 8.91
N ASN A 241 -19.00 -42.02 7.71
CA ASN A 241 -20.08 -41.29 7.03
C ASN A 241 -21.07 -42.25 6.38
N GLN A 242 -20.59 -43.36 5.79
CA GLN A 242 -21.45 -44.40 5.23
C GLN A 242 -22.30 -45.08 6.31
N ASP A 243 -21.70 -45.38 7.46
CA ASP A 243 -22.39 -45.91 8.63
C ASP A 243 -23.43 -44.92 9.17
N LEU A 244 -23.08 -43.63 9.21
CA LEU A 244 -24.01 -42.58 9.61
C LEU A 244 -25.19 -42.48 8.64
N ASP A 245 -24.93 -42.48 7.33
CA ASP A 245 -25.96 -42.42 6.30
C ASP A 245 -26.86 -43.67 6.34
N LEU A 246 -26.27 -44.84 6.62
CA LEU A 246 -27.02 -46.08 6.85
C LEU A 246 -27.93 -45.98 8.07
N VAL A 247 -27.44 -45.46 9.20
CA VAL A 247 -28.26 -45.23 10.40
C VAL A 247 -29.38 -44.22 10.13
N GLN A 248 -29.06 -43.13 9.44
CA GLN A 248 -30.02 -42.08 9.09
C GLN A 248 -31.11 -42.58 8.14
N THR A 249 -30.78 -43.47 7.22
CA THR A 249 -31.72 -44.01 6.21
C THR A 249 -32.53 -45.20 6.75
N ALA A 250 -31.91 -46.08 7.53
CA ALA A 250 -32.54 -47.33 8.00
C ALA A 250 -33.34 -47.16 9.29
N LEU A 251 -33.01 -46.18 10.14
CA LEU A 251 -33.67 -45.98 11.44
C LEU A 251 -34.42 -44.65 11.49
N ALA A 252 -33.68 -43.56 11.70
CA ALA A 252 -34.19 -42.20 11.75
C ALA A 252 -33.01 -41.24 11.73
N GLY A 253 -33.24 -40.04 11.19
CA GLY A 253 -32.31 -38.93 11.22
C GLY A 253 -31.68 -38.72 12.58
N THR A 254 -30.39 -38.40 12.58
CA THR A 254 -29.60 -38.21 13.80
C THR A 254 -29.62 -36.76 14.27
N ASP A 255 -30.05 -35.82 13.43
CA ASP A 255 -30.20 -34.43 13.81
C ASP A 255 -31.47 -34.27 14.65
N THR A 256 -31.38 -33.42 15.67
CA THR A 256 -32.48 -33.20 16.61
C THR A 256 -32.78 -31.71 16.75
N LEU A 257 -34.07 -31.38 16.64
CA LEU A 257 -34.63 -30.08 17.02
C LEU A 257 -35.54 -30.30 18.22
N ARG A 258 -35.32 -29.57 19.29
CA ARG A 258 -36.20 -29.61 20.47
C ARG A 258 -36.99 -28.31 20.52
N ILE A 259 -38.30 -28.43 20.73
CA ILE A 259 -39.18 -27.28 20.93
C ILE A 259 -39.67 -27.35 22.37
N VAL A 260 -39.39 -26.29 23.13
CA VAL A 260 -39.80 -26.15 24.52
C VAL A 260 -40.95 -25.15 24.57
N PHE A 261 -42.05 -25.55 25.19
CA PHE A 261 -43.25 -24.75 25.39
C PHE A 261 -43.39 -24.34 26.84
N GLU A 262 -43.76 -23.09 27.07
CA GLU A 262 -44.04 -22.48 28.37
C GLU A 262 -45.44 -21.86 28.33
N GLN A 263 -46.12 -21.82 29.48
CA GLN A 263 -47.38 -21.11 29.58
C GLN A 263 -47.16 -19.59 29.42
N LEU A 264 -48.05 -18.91 28.69
CA LEU A 264 -48.01 -17.45 28.62
C LEU A 264 -48.30 -16.85 30.01
N GLU A 265 -47.61 -15.77 30.36
CA GLU A 265 -47.86 -14.98 31.58
C GLU A 265 -49.18 -14.19 31.46
N ARG A 266 -50.30 -14.89 31.35
CA ARG A 266 -51.66 -14.35 31.35
C ARG A 266 -52.52 -15.15 32.34
N PRO A 267 -53.33 -14.49 33.19
CA PRO A 267 -54.14 -15.16 34.22
C PRO A 267 -55.05 -16.27 33.68
N ASP A 268 -55.52 -16.14 32.44
CA ASP A 268 -56.50 -17.04 31.82
C ASP A 268 -55.90 -17.94 30.72
N ALA A 269 -54.57 -17.96 30.54
CA ALA A 269 -53.96 -18.79 29.51
C ALA A 269 -54.05 -20.29 29.90
N PRO A 270 -54.57 -21.16 29.02
CA PRO A 270 -54.58 -22.61 29.25
C PRO A 270 -53.19 -23.14 29.57
N GLY A 271 -53.09 -24.04 30.55
CA GLY A 271 -51.84 -24.66 30.97
C GLY A 271 -51.27 -25.65 29.94
N LEU A 272 -50.05 -26.13 30.21
CA LEU A 272 -49.35 -27.11 29.36
C LEU A 272 -50.02 -28.50 29.33
N GLN A 273 -50.80 -28.83 30.36
CA GLN A 273 -51.45 -30.13 30.55
C GLN A 273 -52.94 -30.10 30.17
N THR A 274 -53.29 -29.38 29.10
CA THR A 274 -54.69 -29.24 28.65
C THR A 274 -54.96 -30.02 27.36
N ALA A 275 -56.22 -30.39 27.14
CA ALA A 275 -56.69 -31.04 25.92
C ALA A 275 -56.44 -30.17 24.68
N GLN A 276 -56.57 -28.84 24.82
CA GLN A 276 -56.24 -27.88 23.77
C GLN A 276 -54.76 -27.98 23.36
N THR A 277 -53.84 -28.08 24.32
CA THR A 277 -52.40 -28.25 24.05
C THR A 277 -52.13 -29.56 23.31
N ILE A 278 -52.71 -30.68 23.75
CA ILE A 278 -52.54 -31.97 23.06
C ILE A 278 -53.07 -31.93 21.62
N TRP A 279 -54.21 -31.27 21.38
CA TRP A 279 -54.78 -31.13 20.04
C TRP A 279 -53.93 -30.24 19.13
N GLY A 280 -53.40 -29.13 19.67
CA GLY A 280 -52.45 -28.28 18.95
C GLY A 280 -51.16 -29.02 18.59
N LEU A 281 -50.58 -29.78 19.54
CA LEU A 281 -49.40 -30.61 19.31
C LEU A 281 -49.65 -31.71 18.27
N ARG A 282 -50.85 -32.31 18.26
CA ARG A 282 -51.24 -33.29 17.24
C ARG A 282 -51.28 -32.67 15.85
N SER A 283 -51.86 -31.48 15.74
CA SER A 283 -51.95 -30.75 14.46
C SER A 283 -50.56 -30.35 13.96
N LEU A 284 -49.69 -29.88 14.85
CA LEU A 284 -48.30 -29.60 14.56
C LEU A 284 -47.54 -30.86 14.13
N GLN A 285 -47.70 -31.98 14.84
CA GLN A 285 -47.08 -33.25 14.48
C GLN A 285 -47.54 -33.73 13.09
N HIS A 286 -48.85 -33.69 12.82
CA HIS A 286 -49.36 -34.09 11.51
C HIS A 286 -48.83 -33.16 10.42
N TRP A 287 -48.75 -31.86 10.64
CA TRP A 287 -48.14 -30.93 9.68
C TRP A 287 -46.65 -31.20 9.44
N LEU A 288 -45.90 -31.59 10.47
CA LEU A 288 -44.48 -31.97 10.38
C LEU A 288 -44.26 -33.30 9.62
N GLU A 289 -45.16 -34.26 9.78
CA GLU A 289 -45.05 -35.62 9.23
C GLU A 289 -45.70 -35.77 7.85
N ASN A 290 -46.65 -34.90 7.50
CA ASN A 290 -47.44 -35.03 6.26
C ASN A 290 -46.63 -34.54 5.03
N THR A 291 -46.26 -35.51 4.19
CA THR A 291 -45.40 -35.30 3.00
C THR A 291 -46.22 -35.27 1.69
N ASP A 292 -47.55 -35.48 1.76
CA ASP A 292 -48.42 -35.71 0.60
C ASP A 292 -48.97 -34.44 -0.09
N GLY A 293 -48.08 -33.49 -0.40
CA GLY A 293 -48.33 -32.50 -1.47
C GLY A 293 -49.06 -31.20 -1.11
N ASN A 294 -49.52 -31.00 0.13
CA ASN A 294 -50.03 -29.70 0.59
C ASN A 294 -49.07 -29.03 1.58
N ALA A 295 -48.19 -28.16 1.06
CA ALA A 295 -47.56 -27.02 1.75
C ALA A 295 -47.00 -27.21 3.19
N GLY A 296 -46.45 -28.40 3.50
CA GLY A 296 -45.74 -28.67 4.76
C GLY A 296 -44.30 -28.16 4.75
N LEU A 297 -43.36 -29.11 4.71
CA LEU A 297 -41.91 -28.87 4.63
C LEU A 297 -41.30 -29.31 3.28
N ALA A 298 -42.12 -29.75 2.32
CA ALA A 298 -41.68 -30.33 1.05
C ALA A 298 -40.99 -29.33 0.11
N ASP A 299 -41.20 -28.02 0.32
CA ASP A 299 -40.52 -26.92 -0.37
C ASP A 299 -39.13 -26.62 0.22
N LEU A 300 -38.86 -27.07 1.45
CA LEU A 300 -37.56 -26.88 2.10
C LEU A 300 -36.56 -27.93 1.61
N SER A 301 -35.65 -27.49 0.75
CA SER A 301 -34.56 -28.31 0.24
C SER A 301 -33.64 -28.77 1.39
N GLY A 302 -33.38 -30.07 1.49
CA GLY A 302 -32.41 -30.62 2.44
C GLY A 302 -32.93 -30.82 3.86
N VAL A 303 -34.25 -30.71 4.11
CA VAL A 303 -34.89 -31.03 5.39
C VAL A 303 -35.80 -32.23 5.23
N GLN A 304 -35.62 -33.24 6.08
CA GLN A 304 -36.55 -34.37 6.16
C GLN A 304 -36.82 -34.72 7.62
N VAL A 305 -38.08 -34.61 8.04
CA VAL A 305 -38.52 -35.04 9.38
C VAL A 305 -38.80 -36.53 9.34
N ASP A 306 -38.10 -37.29 10.17
CA ASP A 306 -38.27 -38.75 10.22
C ASP A 306 -39.18 -39.18 11.36
N LYS A 307 -39.13 -38.46 12.50
CA LYS A 307 -39.96 -38.80 13.67
C LYS A 307 -40.16 -37.64 14.64
N VAL A 308 -41.39 -37.45 15.11
CA VAL A 308 -41.70 -36.52 16.20
C VAL A 308 -41.95 -37.29 17.51
N TYR A 309 -41.17 -36.97 18.54
CA TYR A 309 -41.37 -37.46 19.90
C TYR A 309 -42.14 -36.40 20.68
N SER A 310 -43.43 -36.64 20.84
CA SER A 310 -44.36 -35.80 21.61
C SER A 310 -45.19 -36.68 22.56
N PRO A 311 -45.97 -36.06 23.47
CA PRO A 311 -46.97 -36.78 24.28
C PRO A 311 -48.07 -37.47 23.45
N VAL A 312 -48.32 -37.01 22.21
CA VAL A 312 -49.49 -37.38 21.42
C VAL A 312 -49.52 -38.87 21.04
N PRO A 313 -48.45 -39.48 20.47
CA PRO A 313 -48.46 -40.90 20.10
C PRO A 313 -48.68 -41.84 21.28
N TYR A 314 -48.15 -41.49 22.46
CA TYR A 314 -48.31 -42.28 23.69
C TYR A 314 -49.75 -42.20 24.22
N LEU A 315 -50.38 -41.03 24.10
CA LEU A 315 -51.78 -40.86 24.45
C LEU A 315 -52.70 -41.59 23.46
N GLU A 316 -52.41 -41.56 22.15
CA GLU A 316 -53.18 -42.31 21.13
C GLU A 316 -53.03 -43.84 21.29
N GLN A 317 -51.90 -44.33 21.80
CA GLN A 317 -51.73 -45.76 22.15
C GLN A 317 -52.53 -46.18 23.38
N THR A 318 -52.77 -45.26 24.32
CA THR A 318 -53.45 -45.55 25.59
C THR A 318 -54.93 -45.19 25.58
N ARG A 319 -55.38 -44.38 24.62
CA ARG A 319 -56.77 -43.92 24.47
C ARG A 319 -57.22 -43.96 23.00
N GLN A 320 -58.36 -44.62 22.74
CA GLN A 320 -59.00 -44.57 21.43
C GLN A 320 -59.67 -43.22 21.17
N GLY A 321 -59.06 -42.40 20.31
CA GLY A 321 -59.63 -41.14 19.82
C GLY A 321 -59.44 -39.95 20.75
N LEU A 322 -59.05 -38.81 20.17
CA LEU A 322 -58.75 -37.55 20.88
C LEU A 322 -59.89 -36.51 20.81
N SER A 323 -61.00 -36.82 20.14
CA SER A 323 -62.10 -35.86 19.89
C SER A 323 -62.93 -35.48 21.13
N LYS A 324 -62.81 -36.23 22.22
CA LYS A 324 -63.47 -35.98 23.51
C LYS A 324 -62.47 -36.02 24.67
N LEU A 325 -61.25 -35.53 24.46
CA LEU A 325 -60.23 -35.48 25.49
C LEU A 325 -60.55 -34.36 26.48
N THR A 326 -60.53 -34.64 27.79
CA THR A 326 -60.69 -33.62 28.84
C THR A 326 -59.36 -33.24 29.48
N ASP A 327 -59.28 -32.06 30.10
CA ASP A 327 -58.05 -31.60 30.77
C ASP A 327 -57.64 -32.55 31.92
N GLU A 328 -58.60 -33.04 32.72
CA GLU A 328 -58.33 -34.03 33.78
C GLU A 328 -57.70 -35.32 33.26
N GLU A 329 -58.08 -35.76 32.06
CA GLU A 329 -57.49 -36.94 31.43
C GLU A 329 -56.04 -36.70 30.99
N VAL A 330 -55.73 -35.48 30.54
CA VAL A 330 -54.37 -35.08 30.16
C VAL A 330 -53.46 -34.97 31.37
N GLU A 331 -53.91 -34.35 32.46
CA GLU A 331 -53.16 -34.28 33.72
C GLU A 331 -52.85 -35.67 34.27
N ARG A 332 -53.86 -36.55 34.28
CA ARG A 332 -53.70 -37.95 34.71
C ARG A 332 -52.73 -38.71 33.81
N PHE A 333 -52.80 -38.51 32.49
CA PHE A 333 -51.85 -39.10 31.55
C PHE A 333 -50.41 -38.69 31.88
N PHE A 334 -50.14 -37.40 32.13
CA PHE A 334 -48.79 -36.94 32.47
C PHE A 334 -48.30 -37.47 33.82
N THR A 335 -49.20 -37.62 34.81
CA THR A 335 -48.86 -38.25 36.10
C THR A 335 -48.45 -39.71 35.91
N ILE A 336 -49.25 -40.49 35.16
CA ILE A 336 -48.95 -41.90 34.87
C ILE A 336 -47.65 -42.04 34.06
N LEU A 337 -47.43 -41.15 33.08
CA LEU A 337 -46.25 -41.19 32.24
C LEU A 337 -44.97 -40.97 33.07
N LYS A 338 -44.99 -39.98 33.98
CA LYS A 338 -43.90 -39.69 34.92
C LYS A 338 -43.59 -40.88 35.82
N GLU A 339 -44.61 -41.58 36.31
CA GLU A 339 -44.46 -42.71 37.24
C GLU A 339 -44.01 -44.02 36.56
N ARG A 340 -44.49 -44.32 35.34
CA ARG A 340 -44.34 -45.66 34.74
C ARG A 340 -43.27 -45.80 33.68
N SER A 341 -42.95 -44.73 32.95
CA SER A 341 -42.21 -44.85 31.69
C SER A 341 -40.82 -44.24 31.69
N GLY A 342 -40.49 -43.42 32.70
CA GLY A 342 -39.25 -42.64 32.74
C GLY A 342 -39.11 -41.60 31.61
N LEU A 343 -40.13 -41.46 30.75
CA LEU A 343 -40.20 -40.49 29.67
C LEU A 343 -40.79 -39.18 30.21
N ALA A 344 -39.94 -38.17 30.37
CA ALA A 344 -40.35 -36.84 30.82
C ALA A 344 -40.48 -35.88 29.61
N PHE A 345 -41.72 -35.61 29.19
CA PHE A 345 -42.01 -34.48 28.30
C PHE A 345 -42.21 -33.18 29.07
N LEU A 346 -42.49 -33.25 30.38
CA LEU A 346 -42.64 -32.11 31.26
C LEU A 346 -41.42 -31.97 32.17
N SER A 347 -41.06 -30.73 32.50
CA SER A 347 -40.12 -30.45 33.58
C SER A 347 -40.66 -30.93 34.93
N ASP A 348 -39.78 -31.09 35.92
CA ASP A 348 -40.16 -31.56 37.25
C ASP A 348 -41.20 -30.66 37.94
N ASP A 349 -41.13 -29.35 37.67
CA ASP A 349 -42.06 -28.33 38.15
C ASP A 349 -43.31 -28.15 37.25
N GLY A 350 -43.40 -28.90 36.14
CA GLY A 350 -44.52 -28.86 35.20
C GLY A 350 -44.62 -27.58 34.37
N LYS A 351 -43.63 -26.68 34.44
CA LYS A 351 -43.65 -25.37 33.77
C LYS A 351 -43.17 -25.37 32.33
N MET A 352 -42.49 -26.43 31.90
CA MET A 352 -41.98 -26.57 30.53
C MET A 352 -42.43 -27.90 29.94
N LEU A 353 -42.91 -27.87 28.69
CA LEU A 353 -43.21 -29.05 27.89
C LEU A 353 -42.24 -29.12 26.71
N GLN A 354 -41.53 -30.22 26.54
CA GLN A 354 -40.59 -30.42 25.43
C GLN A 354 -41.13 -31.44 24.44
N ILE A 355 -41.05 -31.12 23.15
CA ILE A 355 -41.12 -32.11 22.06
C ILE A 355 -39.78 -32.20 21.35
N THR A 356 -39.44 -33.39 20.84
CA THR A 356 -38.17 -33.62 20.13
C THR A 356 -38.45 -34.13 18.73
N ILE A 357 -37.95 -33.44 17.72
CA ILE A 357 -38.08 -33.81 16.32
C ILE A 357 -36.74 -34.41 15.88
N ARG A 358 -36.76 -35.65 15.39
CA ARG A 358 -35.63 -36.28 14.71
C ARG A 358 -35.76 -36.10 13.21
N MET A 359 -34.68 -35.63 12.60
CA MET A 359 -34.66 -35.21 11.22
C MET A 359 -33.28 -35.47 10.59
N ARG A 360 -33.25 -35.38 9.26
CA ARG A 360 -32.05 -35.20 8.46
C ARG A 360 -32.06 -33.78 7.96
N VAL A 361 -31.01 -33.02 8.28
CA VAL A 361 -30.87 -31.64 7.80
C VAL A 361 -29.52 -31.45 7.14
N SER A 362 -29.56 -30.92 5.92
CA SER A 362 -28.37 -30.64 5.11
C SER A 362 -27.88 -29.22 5.37
N GLY A 363 -27.05 -29.08 6.41
CA GLY A 363 -26.39 -27.80 6.72
C GLY A 363 -27.22 -26.85 7.59
N SER A 364 -26.58 -25.77 8.01
CA SER A 364 -27.15 -24.68 8.79
C SER A 364 -28.24 -23.90 8.04
N SER A 365 -28.12 -23.74 6.71
CA SER A 365 -29.07 -22.95 5.90
C SER A 365 -30.47 -23.58 5.87
N ALA A 366 -30.52 -24.89 5.62
CA ALA A 366 -31.73 -25.69 5.66
C ALA A 366 -32.34 -25.72 7.07
N PHE A 367 -31.50 -25.79 8.11
CA PHE A 367 -31.95 -25.73 9.50
C PHE A 367 -32.60 -24.38 9.86
N LEU A 368 -31.99 -23.26 9.46
CA LEU A 368 -32.56 -21.92 9.70
C LEU A 368 -33.91 -21.75 9.00
N SER A 369 -33.99 -22.21 7.74
CA SER A 369 -35.23 -22.17 6.96
C SER A 369 -36.36 -22.98 7.64
N LEU A 370 -36.03 -24.14 8.23
CA LEU A 370 -36.96 -24.92 9.02
C LEU A 370 -37.42 -24.16 10.28
N THR A 371 -36.49 -23.58 11.04
CA THR A 371 -36.86 -22.84 12.26
C THR A 371 -37.71 -21.60 11.93
N GLU A 372 -37.37 -20.83 10.90
CA GLU A 372 -38.18 -19.67 10.45
C GLU A 372 -39.60 -20.09 10.05
N ARG A 373 -39.73 -21.22 9.35
CA ARG A 373 -41.04 -21.77 8.98
C ARG A 373 -41.84 -22.20 10.21
N LEU A 374 -41.17 -22.81 11.18
CA LEU A 374 -41.79 -23.21 12.45
C LEU A 374 -42.22 -22.01 13.30
N GLU A 375 -41.44 -20.92 13.31
CA GLU A 375 -41.81 -19.69 14.03
C GLU A 375 -43.12 -19.10 13.51
N GLN A 376 -43.35 -19.19 12.21
CA GLN A 376 -44.58 -18.73 11.57
C GLN A 376 -45.77 -19.66 11.86
N LYS A 377 -45.53 -20.98 11.93
CA LYS A 377 -46.61 -21.99 11.98
C LYS A 377 -47.01 -22.45 13.37
N ILE A 378 -46.08 -22.51 14.32
CA ILE A 378 -46.39 -22.95 15.70
C ILE A 378 -47.49 -22.10 16.35
N PRO A 379 -47.52 -20.75 16.22
CA PRO A 379 -48.60 -19.93 16.76
C PRO A 379 -49.99 -20.24 16.20
N GLU A 380 -50.09 -20.80 14.98
CA GLU A 380 -51.39 -21.22 14.40
C GLU A 380 -51.96 -22.45 15.13
N PHE A 381 -51.09 -23.33 15.64
CA PHE A 381 -51.49 -24.58 16.29
C PHE A 381 -51.61 -24.47 17.82
N VAL A 382 -50.75 -23.69 18.46
CA VAL A 382 -50.70 -23.51 19.92
C VAL A 382 -50.56 -22.02 20.30
N PRO A 383 -51.55 -21.17 19.98
CA PRO A 383 -51.46 -19.71 20.18
C PRO A 383 -51.37 -19.28 21.65
N HIS A 384 -51.75 -20.16 22.58
CA HIS A 384 -51.76 -19.91 24.01
C HIS A 384 -50.43 -20.23 24.72
N LEU A 385 -49.43 -20.74 24.01
CA LEU A 385 -48.13 -21.12 24.55
C LEU A 385 -47.02 -20.24 23.99
N ARG A 386 -46.03 -19.94 24.83
CA ARG A 386 -44.73 -19.45 24.38
C ARG A 386 -43.90 -20.66 23.96
N PHE A 387 -43.09 -20.52 22.91
CA PHE A 387 -42.17 -21.58 22.49
C PHE A 387 -40.75 -21.05 22.27
N GLN A 388 -39.77 -21.94 22.40
CA GLN A 388 -38.36 -21.69 22.10
C GLN A 388 -37.74 -22.94 21.47
N PHE A 389 -36.78 -22.75 20.56
CA PHE A 389 -36.01 -23.85 20.00
C PHE A 389 -34.73 -24.10 20.81
N THR A 390 -34.39 -25.37 20.98
CA THR A 390 -33.14 -25.78 21.62
C THR A 390 -32.63 -27.09 21.00
N GLY A 391 -31.49 -27.56 21.50
CA GLY A 391 -30.77 -28.72 20.99
C GLY A 391 -29.51 -28.33 20.23
N SER A 392 -28.68 -29.35 19.95
CA SER A 392 -27.37 -29.16 19.31
C SER A 392 -27.47 -28.56 17.91
N GLY A 393 -28.51 -28.90 17.14
CA GLY A 393 -28.73 -28.35 15.80
C GLY A 393 -28.99 -26.85 15.82
N VAL A 394 -29.81 -26.37 16.76
CA VAL A 394 -30.11 -24.94 16.95
C VAL A 394 -28.83 -24.19 17.29
N LEU A 395 -28.11 -24.64 18.32
CA LEU A 395 -26.87 -24.00 18.75
C LEU A 395 -25.81 -23.98 17.65
N ALA A 396 -25.66 -25.09 16.90
CA ALA A 396 -24.72 -25.17 15.79
C ALA A 396 -25.09 -24.23 14.63
N SER A 397 -26.37 -24.13 14.30
CA SER A 397 -26.86 -23.28 13.21
C SER A 397 -26.80 -21.79 13.55
N GLU A 398 -27.26 -21.41 14.75
CA GLU A 398 -27.12 -20.05 15.29
C GLU A 398 -25.64 -19.63 15.35
N SER A 399 -24.78 -20.53 15.85
CA SER A 399 -23.34 -20.29 15.85
C SER A 399 -22.84 -20.06 14.42
N ALA A 400 -23.17 -20.92 13.46
CA ALA A 400 -22.74 -20.78 12.07
C ALA A 400 -23.20 -19.44 11.44
N ASN A 401 -24.42 -18.99 11.70
CA ASN A 401 -24.93 -17.71 11.21
C ASN A 401 -24.21 -16.51 11.84
N ASN A 402 -24.01 -16.54 13.16
CA ASN A 402 -23.28 -15.50 13.88
C ASN A 402 -21.82 -15.43 13.45
N ILE A 403 -21.21 -16.59 13.18
CA ILE A 403 -19.87 -16.70 12.61
C ILE A 403 -19.81 -16.05 11.23
N ALA A 404 -20.77 -16.35 10.36
CA ALA A 404 -20.81 -15.81 9.01
C ALA A 404 -20.91 -14.28 9.00
N LYS A 405 -21.82 -13.72 9.79
CA LYS A 405 -21.96 -12.26 9.96
C LYS A 405 -20.69 -11.65 10.55
N GLY A 406 -20.13 -12.28 11.58
CA GLY A 406 -18.86 -11.86 12.20
C GLY A 406 -17.68 -11.89 11.22
N GLN A 407 -17.67 -12.81 10.26
CA GLN A 407 -16.59 -12.92 9.29
C GLN A 407 -16.64 -11.83 8.21
N VAL A 408 -17.83 -11.48 7.72
CA VAL A 408 -17.95 -10.34 6.79
C VAL A 408 -17.42 -9.06 7.45
N GLN A 409 -17.73 -8.86 8.73
CA GLN A 409 -17.19 -7.74 9.52
C GLN A 409 -15.66 -7.83 9.67
N SER A 410 -15.09 -9.00 9.95
CA SER A 410 -13.63 -9.15 10.12
C SER A 410 -12.86 -8.86 8.83
N VAL A 411 -13.36 -9.28 7.67
CA VAL A 411 -12.77 -8.98 6.36
C VAL A 411 -12.82 -7.47 6.06
N LEU A 412 -13.95 -6.81 6.34
CA LEU A 412 -14.08 -5.36 6.15
C LEU A 412 -13.14 -4.57 7.08
N ILE A 413 -13.00 -5.01 8.33
CA ILE A 413 -12.05 -4.40 9.28
C ILE A 413 -10.61 -4.62 8.80
N ALA A 414 -10.25 -5.82 8.36
CA ALA A 414 -8.93 -6.11 7.82
C ALA A 414 -8.59 -5.23 6.60
N LEU A 415 -9.54 -5.09 5.65
CA LEU A 415 -9.43 -4.17 4.51
C LEU A 415 -9.18 -2.73 4.96
N ALA A 416 -9.94 -2.25 5.96
CA ALA A 416 -9.80 -0.88 6.47
C ALA A 416 -8.44 -0.66 7.17
N ILE A 417 -7.97 -1.62 7.96
CA ILE A 417 -6.67 -1.53 8.64
C ILE A 417 -5.54 -1.54 7.60
N VAL A 418 -5.56 -2.48 6.65
CA VAL A 418 -4.55 -2.56 5.59
C VAL A 418 -4.56 -1.30 4.72
N PHE A 419 -5.74 -0.82 4.32
CA PHE A 419 -5.86 0.45 3.60
C PHE A 419 -5.24 1.61 4.37
N THR A 420 -5.48 1.69 5.68
CA THR A 420 -4.93 2.74 6.55
C THR A 420 -3.41 2.62 6.65
N LEU A 421 -2.89 1.41 6.86
CA LEU A 421 -1.45 1.15 6.92
C LEU A 421 -0.75 1.50 5.61
N LEU A 422 -1.29 1.07 4.46
CA LEU A 422 -0.74 1.39 3.14
C LEU A 422 -0.84 2.89 2.84
N SER A 423 -1.98 3.52 3.14
CA SER A 423 -2.16 4.97 2.96
C SER A 423 -1.17 5.78 3.80
N LEU A 424 -0.92 5.34 5.04
CA LEU A 424 0.06 5.95 5.94
C LEU A 424 1.49 5.64 5.51
N MET A 425 1.78 4.44 5.01
CA MET A 425 3.10 4.10 4.48
C MET A 425 3.46 4.93 3.24
N PHE A 426 2.46 5.30 2.43
CA PHE A 426 2.65 6.10 1.22
C PHE A 426 2.28 7.59 1.37
N LEU A 427 1.87 8.07 2.56
CA LEU A 427 1.28 9.41 2.82
C LEU A 427 0.26 9.83 1.76
N SER A 428 -0.46 8.87 1.20
CA SER A 428 -1.33 9.11 0.05
C SER A 428 -2.42 8.07 0.03
N TRP A 429 -3.65 8.51 0.32
CA TRP A 429 -4.84 7.66 0.25
C TRP A 429 -5.09 7.12 -1.16
N LYS A 430 -4.67 7.85 -2.21
CA LYS A 430 -4.74 7.38 -3.61
C LYS A 430 -3.79 6.21 -3.84
N MET A 431 -2.58 6.27 -3.28
CA MET A 431 -1.61 5.17 -3.38
C MET A 431 -2.01 4.00 -2.51
N GLY A 432 -2.54 4.24 -1.32
CA GLY A 432 -3.13 3.20 -0.48
C GLY A 432 -4.24 2.45 -1.24
N LEU A 433 -5.09 3.15 -1.98
CA LEU A 433 -6.15 2.53 -2.80
C LEU A 433 -5.59 1.73 -3.99
N ILE A 434 -4.57 2.25 -4.67
CA ILE A 434 -3.90 1.55 -5.78
C ILE A 434 -3.22 0.27 -5.29
N ALA A 435 -2.53 0.33 -4.15
CA ALA A 435 -1.88 -0.83 -3.53
C ALA A 435 -2.89 -1.83 -2.94
N LEU A 436 -4.07 -1.38 -2.50
CA LEU A 436 -5.12 -2.29 -2.04
C LEU A 436 -5.81 -3.03 -3.19
N PHE A 437 -5.81 -2.45 -4.40
CA PHE A 437 -6.60 -2.95 -5.51
C PHE A 437 -6.28 -4.41 -5.91
N PRO A 438 -5.01 -4.83 -6.08
CA PRO A 438 -4.69 -6.22 -6.39
C PRO A 438 -5.29 -7.22 -5.40
N ASN A 439 -5.13 -6.93 -4.11
CA ASN A 439 -5.68 -7.72 -3.01
C ASN A 439 -7.21 -7.75 -3.04
N LEU A 440 -7.85 -6.62 -3.33
CA LEU A 440 -9.31 -6.57 -3.48
C LEU A 440 -9.78 -7.45 -4.63
N VAL A 441 -9.11 -7.41 -5.79
CA VAL A 441 -9.45 -8.27 -6.93
C VAL A 441 -9.26 -9.75 -6.60
N ALA A 442 -8.20 -10.12 -5.88
CA ALA A 442 -7.99 -11.50 -5.44
C ALA A 442 -9.11 -11.98 -4.51
N VAL A 443 -9.54 -11.16 -3.55
CA VAL A 443 -10.68 -11.47 -2.66
C VAL A 443 -11.99 -11.58 -3.44
N LEU A 444 -12.22 -10.69 -4.42
CA LEU A 444 -13.39 -10.76 -5.30
C LEU A 444 -13.38 -12.06 -6.12
N LEU A 445 -12.23 -12.45 -6.68
CA LEU A 445 -12.08 -13.70 -7.42
C LEU A 445 -12.30 -14.93 -6.54
N PHE A 446 -11.81 -14.90 -5.31
CA PHE A 446 -12.04 -15.96 -4.33
C PHE A 446 -13.54 -16.14 -4.06
N PHE A 447 -14.24 -15.09 -3.60
CA PHE A 447 -15.67 -15.19 -3.29
C PHE A 447 -16.53 -15.39 -4.56
N GLY A 448 -16.23 -14.70 -5.65
CA GLY A 448 -16.94 -14.88 -6.93
C GLY A 448 -16.79 -16.30 -7.48
N GLY A 449 -15.58 -16.86 -7.38
CA GLY A 449 -15.28 -18.24 -7.76
C GLY A 449 -16.04 -19.26 -6.92
N LEU A 450 -16.14 -19.06 -5.60
CA LEU A 450 -16.97 -19.90 -4.72
C LEU A 450 -18.45 -19.87 -5.13
N GLY A 451 -18.97 -18.69 -5.45
CA GLY A 451 -20.36 -18.53 -5.88
C GLY A 451 -20.65 -19.24 -7.21
N TRP A 452 -19.71 -19.25 -8.16
CA TRP A 452 -19.88 -20.01 -9.41
C TRP A 452 -19.69 -21.50 -9.25
N ALA A 453 -18.76 -21.91 -8.38
CA ALA A 453 -18.53 -23.31 -8.07
C ALA A 453 -19.64 -23.91 -7.20
N GLY A 454 -20.55 -23.09 -6.65
CA GLY A 454 -21.57 -23.52 -5.71
C GLY A 454 -21.00 -24.07 -4.39
N ILE A 455 -19.80 -23.62 -4.02
CA ILE A 455 -19.12 -24.07 -2.79
C ILE A 455 -19.56 -23.17 -1.64
N SER A 456 -20.24 -23.75 -0.66
CA SER A 456 -20.72 -23.01 0.50
C SER A 456 -19.58 -22.52 1.40
N ILE A 457 -19.72 -21.29 1.92
CA ILE A 457 -18.77 -20.70 2.85
C ILE A 457 -19.02 -21.28 4.25
N GLY A 458 -18.21 -22.26 4.61
CA GLY A 458 -18.10 -22.74 5.99
C GLY A 458 -17.13 -21.91 6.83
N VAL A 459 -17.04 -22.26 8.13
CA VAL A 459 -16.19 -21.57 9.11
C VAL A 459 -14.72 -21.49 8.68
N THR A 460 -14.15 -22.59 8.17
CA THR A 460 -12.73 -22.63 7.78
C THR A 460 -12.45 -21.84 6.49
N ILE A 461 -13.37 -21.90 5.52
CA ILE A 461 -13.24 -21.19 4.23
C ILE A 461 -13.34 -19.68 4.43
N SER A 462 -14.16 -19.26 5.38
CA SER A 462 -14.43 -17.84 5.64
C SER A 462 -13.16 -17.07 6.10
N VAL A 463 -12.21 -17.75 6.78
CA VAL A 463 -10.94 -17.19 7.24
C VAL A 463 -9.93 -16.93 6.11
N ILE A 464 -10.05 -17.65 4.99
CA ILE A 464 -9.09 -17.59 3.88
C ILE A 464 -8.96 -16.19 3.30
N ALA A 465 -10.07 -15.46 3.13
CA ALA A 465 -10.05 -14.12 2.55
C ALA A 465 -9.22 -13.12 3.39
N ALA A 466 -9.33 -13.19 4.72
CA ALA A 466 -8.56 -12.34 5.62
C ALA A 466 -7.06 -12.72 5.63
N ILE A 467 -6.75 -14.01 5.58
CA ILE A 467 -5.36 -14.51 5.47
C ILE A 467 -4.74 -14.10 4.13
N ALA A 468 -5.45 -14.31 3.02
CA ALA A 468 -4.99 -13.97 1.69
C ALA A 468 -4.73 -12.47 1.56
N LEU A 469 -5.57 -11.64 2.16
CA LEU A 469 -5.36 -10.20 2.22
C LEU A 469 -4.14 -9.82 3.07
N GLY A 470 -3.94 -10.46 4.22
CA GLY A 470 -2.77 -10.21 5.06
C GLY A 470 -1.45 -10.60 4.39
N ILE A 471 -1.44 -11.69 3.63
CA ILE A 471 -0.25 -12.22 2.95
C ILE A 471 -0.02 -11.54 1.59
N GLY A 472 -1.07 -11.25 0.81
CA GLY A 472 -0.95 -10.74 -0.57
C GLY A 472 -0.40 -9.31 -0.64
N VAL A 473 -0.68 -8.46 0.36
CA VAL A 473 -0.23 -7.07 0.41
C VAL A 473 1.31 -6.94 0.45
N ASP A 474 2.01 -8.00 0.85
CA ASP A 474 3.46 -7.97 1.02
C ASP A 474 4.19 -7.70 -0.32
N ASP A 475 3.67 -8.24 -1.42
CA ASP A 475 4.28 -8.19 -2.74
C ASP A 475 4.13 -6.77 -3.33
N ASP A 476 3.00 -6.12 -3.05
CA ASP A 476 2.77 -4.71 -3.39
C ASP A 476 3.78 -3.77 -2.72
N ILE A 477 4.03 -3.96 -1.43
CA ILE A 477 4.94 -3.10 -0.65
C ILE A 477 6.36 -3.20 -1.19
N HIS A 478 6.84 -4.42 -1.45
CA HIS A 478 8.17 -4.64 -2.00
C HIS A 478 8.31 -4.04 -3.40
N PHE A 479 7.33 -4.28 -4.28
CA PHE A 479 7.35 -3.71 -5.62
C PHE A 479 7.34 -2.18 -5.58
N LEU A 480 6.40 -1.57 -4.83
CA LEU A 480 6.25 -0.11 -4.76
C LEU A 480 7.45 0.59 -4.10
N SER A 481 8.08 -0.03 -3.12
CA SER A 481 9.30 0.51 -2.48
C SER A 481 10.48 0.58 -3.46
N HIS A 482 10.72 -0.50 -4.21
CA HIS A 482 11.76 -0.52 -5.24
C HIS A 482 11.41 0.36 -6.44
N TYR A 483 10.13 0.39 -6.84
CA TYR A 483 9.65 1.28 -7.89
C TYR A 483 9.90 2.74 -7.54
N SER A 484 9.60 3.17 -6.31
CA SER A 484 9.89 4.54 -5.87
C SER A 484 11.36 4.88 -6.05
N THR A 485 12.24 3.96 -5.63
CA THR A 485 13.70 4.15 -5.73
C THR A 485 14.14 4.22 -7.21
N ALA A 486 13.61 3.33 -8.06
CA ALA A 486 13.92 3.30 -9.48
C ALA A 486 13.36 4.52 -10.23
N ALA A 487 12.16 4.98 -9.88
CA ALA A 487 11.50 6.15 -10.46
C ALA A 487 12.30 7.42 -10.20
N ASN A 488 12.85 7.56 -8.99
CA ASN A 488 13.74 8.67 -8.64
C ASN A 488 15.05 8.65 -9.42
N LYS A 489 15.63 7.45 -9.64
CA LYS A 489 16.91 7.30 -10.35
C LYS A 489 16.77 7.48 -11.87
N LEU A 490 15.82 6.78 -12.49
CA LEU A 490 15.68 6.70 -13.94
C LEU A 490 14.89 7.87 -14.53
N ARG A 491 14.12 8.59 -13.70
CA ARG A 491 13.29 9.76 -14.08
C ARG A 491 12.29 9.51 -15.21
N ASP A 492 12.05 8.25 -15.53
CA ASP A 492 11.01 7.78 -16.42
C ASP A 492 10.23 6.68 -15.69
N LYS A 493 8.95 6.93 -15.46
CA LYS A 493 8.04 6.01 -14.75
C LYS A 493 7.93 4.66 -15.46
N ARG A 494 7.96 4.65 -16.78
CA ARG A 494 7.90 3.42 -17.57
C ARG A 494 9.19 2.65 -17.46
N ALA A 495 10.33 3.33 -17.67
CA ALA A 495 11.63 2.70 -17.49
C ALA A 495 11.81 2.17 -16.05
N ALA A 496 11.37 2.92 -15.05
CA ALA A 496 11.42 2.54 -13.65
C ALA A 496 10.58 1.31 -13.35
N SER A 497 9.32 1.26 -13.79
CA SER A 497 8.47 0.08 -13.61
C SER A 497 9.05 -1.17 -14.28
N LEU A 498 9.58 -1.03 -15.50
CA LEU A 498 10.25 -2.12 -16.23
C LEU A 498 11.57 -2.54 -15.58
N HIS A 499 12.28 -1.63 -14.92
CA HIS A 499 13.47 -1.95 -14.14
C HIS A 499 13.12 -2.72 -12.86
N THR A 500 12.10 -2.25 -12.14
CA THR A 500 11.63 -2.86 -10.90
C THR A 500 11.10 -4.27 -11.11
N ILE A 501 10.28 -4.51 -12.14
CA ILE A 501 9.75 -5.87 -12.39
C ILE A 501 10.86 -6.88 -12.66
N ARG A 502 11.97 -6.48 -13.29
CA ARG A 502 13.12 -7.34 -13.53
C ARG A 502 13.94 -7.63 -12.26
N GLN A 503 13.93 -6.71 -11.30
CA GLN A 503 14.65 -6.88 -10.03
C GLN A 503 13.84 -7.61 -8.96
N VAL A 504 12.55 -7.29 -8.84
CA VAL A 504 11.70 -7.75 -7.73
C VAL A 504 10.75 -8.88 -8.16
N GLY A 505 10.50 -9.06 -9.46
CA GLY A 505 9.60 -10.11 -9.94
C GLY A 505 10.09 -11.53 -9.62
N GLN A 506 11.39 -11.81 -9.73
CA GLN A 506 11.94 -13.12 -9.37
C GLN A 506 11.73 -13.49 -7.90
N PRO A 507 12.12 -12.66 -6.91
CA PRO A 507 11.87 -12.98 -5.51
C PRO A 507 10.39 -13.07 -5.16
N MET A 508 9.50 -12.26 -5.76
CA MET A 508 8.04 -12.36 -5.57
C MET A 508 7.50 -13.72 -6.07
N VAL A 509 7.89 -14.14 -7.28
CA VAL A 509 7.50 -15.46 -7.81
C VAL A 509 8.02 -16.58 -6.92
N ALA A 510 9.27 -16.49 -6.45
CA ALA A 510 9.87 -17.51 -5.60
C ALA A 510 9.18 -17.62 -4.22
N SER A 511 8.88 -16.49 -3.57
CA SER A 511 8.14 -16.50 -2.30
C SER A 511 6.74 -17.07 -2.48
N THR A 512 6.02 -16.65 -3.51
CA THR A 512 4.62 -17.06 -3.70
C THR A 512 4.48 -18.49 -4.21
N ILE A 513 5.42 -19.01 -5.00
CA ILE A 513 5.49 -20.45 -5.30
C ILE A 513 5.75 -21.26 -4.03
N THR A 514 6.59 -20.75 -3.13
CA THR A 514 6.83 -21.42 -1.84
C THR A 514 5.57 -21.45 -0.99
N LEU A 515 4.83 -20.35 -0.92
CA LEU A 515 3.52 -20.28 -0.27
C LEU A 515 2.52 -21.26 -0.92
N PHE A 516 2.41 -21.25 -2.24
CA PHE A 516 1.50 -22.11 -3.00
C PHE A 516 1.72 -23.59 -2.65
N PHE A 517 2.97 -24.06 -2.76
CA PHE A 517 3.30 -25.46 -2.45
C PHE A 517 3.17 -25.77 -0.96
N GLY A 518 3.40 -24.81 -0.08
CA GLY A 518 3.17 -24.98 1.35
C GLY A 518 1.70 -25.20 1.71
N PHE A 519 0.79 -24.42 1.10
CA PHE A 519 -0.66 -24.56 1.33
C PHE A 519 -1.27 -25.75 0.56
N ILE A 520 -0.80 -26.06 -0.65
CA ILE A 520 -1.35 -27.18 -1.44
C ILE A 520 -1.15 -28.52 -0.74
N LEU A 521 -0.12 -28.65 0.10
CA LEU A 521 0.11 -29.84 0.92
C LEU A 521 -1.03 -30.14 1.90
N LEU A 522 -1.68 -29.09 2.42
CA LEU A 522 -2.87 -29.27 3.27
C LEU A 522 -4.03 -29.88 2.48
N GLY A 523 -4.02 -29.77 1.14
CA GLY A 523 -4.92 -30.45 0.21
C GLY A 523 -4.93 -31.98 0.33
N PHE A 524 -3.86 -32.58 0.87
CA PHE A 524 -3.76 -34.02 1.13
C PHE A 524 -4.26 -34.42 2.52
N SER A 525 -4.77 -33.50 3.33
CA SER A 525 -5.36 -33.81 4.63
C SER A 525 -6.54 -34.77 4.50
N GLY A 526 -6.64 -35.72 5.43
CA GLY A 526 -7.79 -36.62 5.52
C GLY A 526 -9.10 -35.89 5.89
N MET A 527 -9.03 -34.61 6.29
CA MET A 527 -10.17 -33.79 6.63
C MET A 527 -10.52 -32.83 5.50
N GLN A 528 -11.75 -32.94 4.97
CA GLN A 528 -12.20 -32.17 3.80
C GLN A 528 -12.09 -30.65 4.01
N ALA A 529 -12.41 -30.15 5.21
CA ALA A 529 -12.33 -28.73 5.52
C ALA A 529 -10.88 -28.18 5.46
N GLN A 530 -9.89 -28.99 5.84
CA GLN A 530 -8.47 -28.62 5.78
C GLN A 530 -7.92 -28.73 4.35
N ALA A 531 -8.35 -29.76 3.62
CA ALA A 531 -8.00 -29.93 2.22
C ALA A 531 -8.48 -28.74 1.38
N LEU A 532 -9.76 -28.34 1.53
CA LEU A 532 -10.31 -27.16 0.86
C LEU A 532 -9.60 -25.88 1.30
N PHE A 533 -9.30 -25.74 2.59
CA PHE A 533 -8.54 -24.60 3.10
C PHE A 533 -7.17 -24.46 2.42
N GLY A 534 -6.41 -25.55 2.33
CA GLY A 534 -5.12 -25.59 1.65
C GLY A 534 -5.20 -25.21 0.18
N VAL A 535 -6.05 -25.91 -0.57
CA VAL A 535 -6.20 -25.72 -2.02
C VAL A 535 -6.68 -24.31 -2.35
N LEU A 536 -7.73 -23.83 -1.68
CA LEU A 536 -8.29 -22.52 -1.97
C LEU A 536 -7.33 -21.38 -1.58
N THR A 537 -6.61 -21.52 -0.45
CA THR A 537 -5.59 -20.53 -0.07
C THR A 537 -4.45 -20.50 -1.08
N ALA A 538 -3.95 -21.66 -1.52
CA ALA A 538 -2.90 -21.75 -2.53
C ALA A 538 -3.31 -21.07 -3.84
N LEU A 539 -4.51 -21.37 -4.35
CA LEU A 539 -5.05 -20.76 -5.58
C LEU A 539 -5.23 -19.25 -5.45
N THR A 540 -5.70 -18.78 -4.29
CA THR A 540 -5.90 -17.35 -4.04
C THR A 540 -4.57 -16.59 -4.03
N LEU A 541 -3.55 -17.12 -3.35
CA LEU A 541 -2.20 -16.50 -3.32
C LEU A 541 -1.55 -16.51 -4.71
N LEU A 542 -1.76 -17.56 -5.49
CA LEU A 542 -1.28 -17.60 -6.88
C LEU A 542 -1.99 -16.53 -7.74
N ALA A 543 -3.29 -16.32 -7.52
CA ALA A 543 -4.01 -15.23 -8.17
C ALA A 543 -3.48 -13.86 -7.76
N CYS A 544 -3.19 -13.63 -6.47
CA CYS A 544 -2.54 -12.39 -5.98
C CYS A 544 -1.27 -12.10 -6.77
N LEU A 545 -0.33 -13.06 -6.83
CA LEU A 545 0.93 -12.89 -7.57
C LEU A 545 0.71 -12.51 -9.05
N PHE A 546 -0.26 -13.14 -9.71
CA PHE A 546 -0.57 -12.82 -11.10
C PHE A 546 -1.08 -11.39 -11.26
N ILE A 547 -1.91 -10.93 -10.32
CA ILE A 547 -2.43 -9.55 -10.34
C ILE A 547 -1.29 -8.58 -10.02
N ASP A 548 -0.47 -8.84 -9.00
CA ASP A 548 0.63 -7.97 -8.56
C ASP A 548 1.67 -7.80 -9.68
N LEU A 549 2.07 -8.88 -10.36
CA LEU A 549 3.05 -8.82 -11.43
C LEU A 549 2.54 -8.18 -12.74
N SER A 550 1.22 -8.01 -12.90
CA SER A 550 0.64 -7.49 -14.14
C SER A 550 -0.05 -6.14 -13.96
N PHE A 551 -0.94 -6.01 -12.98
CA PHE A 551 -1.69 -4.79 -12.71
C PHE A 551 -0.80 -3.70 -12.12
N LEU A 552 -0.06 -4.01 -11.05
CA LEU A 552 0.68 -2.99 -10.29
C LEU A 552 1.75 -2.28 -11.15
N PRO A 553 2.63 -2.97 -11.91
CA PRO A 553 3.54 -2.31 -12.83
C PRO A 553 2.82 -1.49 -13.89
N ALA A 554 1.69 -1.98 -14.42
CA ALA A 554 0.92 -1.29 -15.45
C ALA A 554 0.33 0.03 -14.94
N VAL A 555 -0.20 0.04 -13.72
CA VAL A 555 -0.77 1.26 -13.11
C VAL A 555 0.33 2.28 -12.85
N VAL A 556 1.44 1.89 -12.21
CA VAL A 556 2.51 2.85 -11.90
C VAL A 556 3.23 3.40 -13.16
N MET A 557 3.18 2.69 -14.28
CA MET A 557 3.63 3.21 -15.58
C MET A 557 2.78 4.41 -16.06
N GLU A 558 1.50 4.44 -15.71
CA GLU A 558 0.54 5.46 -16.16
C GLU A 558 0.31 6.53 -15.07
N THR A 559 0.45 6.17 -13.79
CA THR A 559 0.30 7.07 -12.64
C THR A 559 1.67 7.39 -12.03
N GLY A 560 2.11 8.65 -12.06
CA GLY A 560 3.38 9.04 -11.42
C GLY A 560 3.33 9.02 -9.90
N LEU A 561 4.45 8.63 -9.26
CA LEU A 561 4.57 8.56 -7.81
C LEU A 561 5.50 9.63 -7.22
N ILE A 562 5.19 9.98 -5.97
CA ILE A 562 6.06 10.60 -4.96
C ILE A 562 5.78 9.82 -3.67
N THR A 563 6.79 9.31 -2.97
CA THR A 563 6.59 8.55 -1.73
C THR A 563 7.02 9.31 -0.48
N VAL A 564 6.64 8.79 0.68
CA VAL A 564 7.07 9.26 2.02
C VAL A 564 8.57 9.22 2.18
N TRP A 565 9.24 8.27 1.54
CA TRP A 565 10.67 8.07 1.67
C TRP A 565 11.44 9.22 1.01
N ASP A 566 10.86 9.85 -0.01
CA ASP A 566 11.35 11.10 -0.59
C ASP A 566 11.21 12.27 0.40
N TYR A 567 10.16 12.26 1.25
CA TYR A 567 9.93 13.25 2.30
C TYR A 567 10.81 13.06 3.54
N LEU A 568 11.06 11.81 3.95
CA LEU A 568 11.79 11.44 5.17
C LEU A 568 13.31 11.27 4.96
N GLY A 569 13.75 10.88 3.76
CA GLY A 569 15.16 10.68 3.43
C GLY A 569 15.98 11.98 3.40
N LEU A 570 15.30 13.12 3.22
CA LEU A 570 15.89 14.44 3.29
C LEU A 570 15.89 14.94 4.74
N ARG A 571 17.03 14.78 5.42
CA ARG A 571 17.32 15.44 6.72
C ARG A 571 17.53 16.95 6.52
N ILE A 572 16.50 17.66 6.06
CA ILE A 572 16.48 19.13 6.01
C ILE A 572 16.20 19.63 7.43
N ASN A 573 17.27 19.94 8.13
CA ASN A 573 17.24 20.57 9.45
C ASN A 573 17.36 22.10 9.28
N HIS A 574 16.97 22.88 10.29
CA HIS A 574 17.09 24.34 10.26
C HIS A 574 18.51 24.84 9.90
N SER A 575 19.56 24.11 10.31
CA SER A 575 20.95 24.42 9.99
C SER A 575 21.29 24.28 8.50
N LEU A 576 20.73 23.27 7.82
CA LEU A 576 20.91 23.04 6.39
C LEU A 576 20.10 24.06 5.57
N LEU A 577 18.88 24.35 6.02
CA LEU A 577 17.97 25.31 5.41
C LEU A 577 18.56 26.72 5.29
N ASN A 578 19.26 27.17 6.34
CA ASN A 578 19.90 28.48 6.35
C ASN A 578 21.16 28.56 5.46
N ARG A 579 21.75 27.42 5.10
CA ARG A 579 22.94 27.35 4.24
C ARG A 579 22.58 27.32 2.75
N ILE A 580 21.40 26.82 2.39
CA ILE A 580 20.99 26.67 1.00
C ILE A 580 20.19 27.90 0.55
N GLY A 581 20.77 28.69 -0.37
CA GLY A 581 20.19 29.96 -0.81
C GLY A 581 18.78 29.82 -1.42
N ILE A 582 18.51 28.71 -2.11
CA ILE A 582 17.23 28.47 -2.80
C ILE A 582 16.03 28.34 -1.84
N PHE A 583 16.26 27.92 -0.59
CA PHE A 583 15.23 27.73 0.43
C PHE A 583 15.10 28.91 1.41
N ARG A 584 15.76 30.03 1.12
CA ARG A 584 15.74 31.21 1.99
C ARG A 584 14.32 31.71 2.22
N GLY A 585 13.95 31.91 3.49
CA GLY A 585 12.64 32.42 3.89
C GLY A 585 11.53 31.37 3.90
N MET A 586 11.84 30.11 3.61
CA MET A 586 10.93 28.98 3.79
C MET A 586 11.07 28.39 5.20
N ASN A 587 9.98 27.87 5.74
CA ASN A 587 10.03 27.00 6.92
C ASN A 587 10.44 25.55 6.53
N VAL A 588 10.69 24.69 7.53
CA VAL A 588 11.11 23.30 7.30
C VAL A 588 10.10 22.52 6.48
N HIS A 589 8.81 22.75 6.70
CA HIS A 589 7.74 22.08 5.98
C HIS A 589 7.68 22.53 4.50
N GLU A 590 7.74 23.84 4.24
CA GLU A 590 7.77 24.41 2.90
C GLU A 590 8.99 23.95 2.10
N ALA A 591 10.17 23.92 2.74
CA ALA A 591 11.38 23.42 2.11
C ALA A 591 11.28 21.94 1.77
N LYS A 592 10.73 21.13 2.68
CA LYS A 592 10.47 19.70 2.41
C LYS A 592 9.50 19.51 1.25
N LEU A 593 8.41 20.29 1.20
CA LEU A 593 7.46 20.28 0.08
C LEU A 593 8.11 20.69 -1.24
N ALA A 594 9.00 21.69 -1.23
CA ALA A 594 9.77 22.07 -2.41
C ALA A 594 10.68 20.93 -2.88
N THR A 595 11.28 20.20 -1.93
CA THR A 595 12.14 19.05 -2.26
C THR A 595 11.40 17.78 -2.66
N LEU A 596 10.11 17.63 -2.35
CA LEU A 596 9.30 16.49 -2.84
C LEU A 596 9.20 16.43 -4.37
N MET A 597 9.47 17.55 -5.03
CA MET A 597 9.48 17.66 -6.49
C MET A 597 10.91 17.56 -7.06
N ALA A 598 11.87 17.21 -6.20
CA ALA A 598 13.29 17.07 -6.47
C ALA A 598 13.76 15.69 -5.97
N PHE A 599 14.95 15.26 -6.36
CA PHE A 599 15.54 14.02 -5.82
C PHE A 599 17.01 14.26 -5.49
N THR A 600 17.59 13.40 -4.64
CA THR A 600 19.01 13.51 -4.28
C THR A 600 19.88 12.62 -5.15
N GLN A 601 21.05 13.12 -5.55
CA GLN A 601 22.09 12.37 -6.24
C GLN A 601 23.37 12.42 -5.40
N GLU A 602 23.96 11.26 -5.14
CA GLU A 602 25.26 11.13 -4.47
C GLU A 602 26.33 10.81 -5.51
N MET A 603 27.52 11.40 -5.34
CA MET A 603 28.63 11.35 -6.29
C MET A 603 29.95 11.16 -5.56
N GLN A 604 30.89 10.49 -6.22
CA GLN A 604 32.27 10.30 -5.77
C GLN A 604 33.19 11.38 -6.36
N ASP A 605 34.43 11.43 -5.87
CA ASP A 605 35.41 12.40 -6.36
C ASP A 605 35.68 12.21 -7.86
N GLY A 606 35.64 13.30 -8.62
CA GLY A 606 35.88 13.30 -10.06
C GLY A 606 34.68 12.87 -10.93
N ASP A 607 33.57 12.41 -10.34
CA ASP A 607 32.39 12.01 -11.11
C ASP A 607 31.87 13.20 -11.96
N PRO A 608 31.71 13.04 -13.29
CA PRO A 608 31.19 14.10 -14.14
C PRO A 608 29.68 14.28 -13.90
N LEU A 609 29.28 15.53 -13.66
CA LEU A 609 27.88 15.90 -13.50
C LEU A 609 27.19 16.11 -14.85
N PHE A 610 27.86 16.85 -15.74
CA PHE A 610 27.52 17.04 -17.14
C PHE A 610 28.71 17.66 -17.88
N ARG A 611 28.74 17.55 -19.20
CA ARG A 611 29.75 18.18 -20.06
C ARG A 611 29.20 19.42 -20.75
N GLN A 612 30.11 20.32 -21.10
CA GLN A 612 29.80 21.46 -21.94
C GLN A 612 29.18 20.99 -23.26
N GLY A 613 28.07 21.62 -23.67
CA GLY A 613 27.32 21.25 -24.88
C GLY A 613 26.25 20.18 -24.67
N ASP A 614 26.20 19.51 -23.51
CA ASP A 614 25.11 18.57 -23.21
C ASP A 614 23.77 19.31 -23.16
N ALA A 615 22.70 18.68 -23.65
CA ALA A 615 21.36 19.16 -23.37
C ALA A 615 21.02 18.89 -21.89
N GLY A 616 20.40 19.85 -21.19
CA GLY A 616 20.02 19.68 -19.79
C GLY A 616 18.77 20.45 -19.41
N SER A 617 17.83 19.79 -18.74
CA SER A 617 16.55 20.37 -18.30
C SER A 617 16.39 20.34 -16.78
N GLU A 618 17.51 20.53 -16.07
CA GLU A 618 17.64 20.34 -14.63
C GLU A 618 18.65 21.29 -14.03
N LEU A 619 18.34 21.76 -12.81
CA LEU A 619 19.26 22.49 -11.94
C LEU A 619 19.69 21.58 -10.79
N PHE A 620 20.90 21.81 -10.30
CA PHE A 620 21.48 21.09 -9.18
C PHE A 620 21.72 22.05 -8.02
N VAL A 621 21.49 21.60 -6.79
CA VAL A 621 21.78 22.33 -5.56
C VAL A 621 22.71 21.47 -4.71
N ILE A 622 23.85 22.02 -4.30
CA ILE A 622 24.85 21.28 -3.55
C ILE A 622 24.40 21.19 -2.08
N LEU A 623 24.01 20.00 -1.62
CA LEU A 623 23.59 19.77 -0.23
C LEU A 623 24.77 19.52 0.69
N ASN A 624 25.81 18.85 0.19
CA ASN A 624 27.07 18.59 0.88
C ASN A 624 28.18 18.32 -0.14
N GLY A 625 29.43 18.68 0.17
CA GLY A 625 30.56 18.58 -0.76
C GLY A 625 30.71 19.81 -1.66
N SER A 626 31.42 19.63 -2.77
CA SER A 626 31.80 20.69 -3.70
C SER A 626 31.79 20.21 -5.16
N VAL A 627 31.52 21.12 -6.09
CA VAL A 627 31.51 20.83 -7.54
C VAL A 627 32.43 21.80 -8.26
N ARG A 628 33.37 21.28 -9.06
CA ARG A 628 34.19 22.10 -9.96
C ARG A 628 33.44 22.36 -11.26
N VAL A 629 33.41 23.61 -11.71
CA VAL A 629 32.90 24.02 -13.02
C VAL A 629 34.10 24.41 -13.88
N TYR A 630 34.23 23.83 -15.07
CA TYR A 630 35.40 23.99 -15.94
C TYR A 630 35.02 24.02 -17.42
N LEU A 631 35.89 24.60 -18.24
CA LEU A 631 35.79 24.59 -19.70
C LEU A 631 36.83 23.65 -20.30
N GLU A 632 36.44 22.92 -21.33
CA GLU A 632 37.33 22.06 -22.10
C GLU A 632 37.78 22.82 -23.37
N GLY A 633 39.02 23.32 -23.34
CA GLY A 633 39.61 24.06 -24.47
C GLY A 633 40.68 23.27 -25.22
N LYS A 634 41.17 23.80 -26.35
CA LYS A 634 42.25 23.20 -27.16
C LYS A 634 43.60 23.05 -26.42
N GLN A 635 43.79 23.76 -25.30
CA GLN A 635 45.02 23.74 -24.48
C GLN A 635 44.83 23.05 -23.11
N GLY A 636 43.70 22.37 -22.87
CA GLY A 636 43.41 21.66 -21.62
C GLY A 636 42.16 22.17 -20.89
N GLU A 637 41.93 21.65 -19.68
CA GLU A 637 40.81 22.05 -18.82
C GLU A 637 41.12 23.35 -18.06
N THR A 638 40.21 24.32 -18.13
CA THR A 638 40.32 25.57 -17.36
C THR A 638 39.20 25.64 -16.32
N THR A 639 39.55 25.58 -15.03
CA THR A 639 38.57 25.69 -13.93
C THR A 639 38.04 27.12 -13.83
N LEU A 640 36.72 27.28 -13.97
CA LEU A 640 36.03 28.56 -13.84
C LEU A 640 35.69 28.91 -12.39
N ALA A 641 35.23 27.92 -11.64
CA ALA A 641 34.82 28.07 -10.24
C ALA A 641 34.76 26.72 -9.53
N ILE A 642 34.94 26.74 -8.21
CA ILE A 642 34.57 25.62 -7.33
C ILE A 642 33.37 26.10 -6.53
N LEU A 643 32.27 25.39 -6.68
CA LEU A 643 31.00 25.68 -6.03
C LEU A 643 30.88 24.84 -4.77
N GLU A 644 30.61 25.49 -3.64
CA GLU A 644 30.48 24.84 -2.34
C GLU A 644 29.02 24.55 -1.97
N THR A 645 28.84 23.84 -0.88
CA THR A 645 27.53 23.55 -0.28
C THR A 645 26.65 24.80 -0.15
N GLY A 646 25.40 24.70 -0.60
CA GLY A 646 24.40 25.76 -0.56
C GLY A 646 24.25 26.55 -1.86
N THR A 647 25.15 26.34 -2.82
CA THR A 647 25.08 26.94 -4.16
C THR A 647 24.25 26.08 -5.12
N SER A 648 23.70 26.72 -6.14
CA SER A 648 23.02 26.07 -7.25
C SER A 648 23.81 26.22 -8.55
N LEU A 649 23.61 25.29 -9.47
CA LEU A 649 24.19 25.32 -10.82
C LEU A 649 23.25 24.70 -11.85
N GLY A 650 23.42 25.11 -13.10
CA GLY A 650 22.67 24.56 -14.22
C GLY A 650 21.29 25.21 -14.45
N GLU A 651 21.04 26.35 -13.82
CA GLU A 651 19.79 27.12 -13.95
C GLU A 651 19.53 27.51 -15.41
N MET A 652 20.58 27.88 -16.14
CA MET A 652 20.44 28.38 -17.52
C MET A 652 19.83 27.34 -18.46
N ALA A 653 20.31 26.10 -18.40
CA ALA A 653 19.82 25.03 -19.25
C ALA A 653 18.35 24.68 -18.93
N LEU A 654 17.99 24.72 -17.65
CA LEU A 654 16.64 24.46 -17.18
C LEU A 654 15.60 25.47 -17.69
N PHE A 655 15.89 26.77 -17.63
CA PHE A 655 14.91 27.83 -18.01
C PHE A 655 14.94 28.19 -19.49
N ARG A 656 16.07 27.98 -20.19
CA ARG A 656 16.23 28.36 -21.61
C ARG A 656 16.15 27.18 -22.57
N ASN A 657 16.21 25.94 -22.07
CA ASN A 657 16.37 24.74 -22.89
C ASN A 657 17.60 24.83 -23.82
N THR A 658 18.68 25.45 -23.33
CA THR A 658 19.94 25.61 -24.06
C THR A 658 20.96 24.56 -23.61
N PRO A 659 21.94 24.20 -24.47
CA PRO A 659 23.06 23.36 -24.06
C PRO A 659 23.81 23.92 -22.83
N ARG A 660 24.45 23.03 -22.06
CA ARG A 660 25.29 23.40 -20.91
C ARG A 660 26.44 24.31 -21.36
N SER A 661 26.62 25.43 -20.68
CA SER A 661 27.65 26.43 -21.01
C SER A 661 29.07 26.05 -20.55
N ALA A 662 29.20 25.11 -19.61
CA ALA A 662 30.46 24.59 -19.09
C ALA A 662 30.29 23.14 -18.61
N SER A 663 31.40 22.42 -18.43
CA SER A 663 31.44 21.10 -17.80
C SER A 663 31.42 21.24 -16.27
N ALA A 664 30.87 20.26 -15.56
CA ALA A 664 30.86 20.22 -14.10
C ALA A 664 31.20 18.81 -13.59
N ALA A 665 31.97 18.71 -12.50
CA ALA A 665 32.32 17.44 -11.86
C ALA A 665 32.42 17.58 -10.33
N ALA A 666 32.16 16.50 -9.60
CA ALA A 666 32.25 16.48 -8.15
C ALA A 666 33.72 16.56 -7.67
N VAL A 667 33.92 17.21 -6.51
CA VAL A 667 35.21 17.31 -5.82
C VAL A 667 35.02 16.71 -4.43
N GLY A 668 35.47 15.47 -4.25
CA GLY A 668 35.17 14.62 -3.11
C GLY A 668 33.73 14.07 -3.09
N PRO A 669 33.37 13.30 -2.05
CA PRO A 669 32.01 12.82 -1.84
C PRO A 669 31.01 13.98 -1.79
N THR A 670 30.14 14.04 -2.80
CA THR A 670 29.23 15.17 -3.02
C THR A 670 27.79 14.70 -3.10
N LYS A 671 26.89 15.40 -2.40
CA LYS A 671 25.45 15.13 -2.40
C LYS A 671 24.72 16.34 -2.98
N LEU A 672 23.93 16.10 -4.01
CA LEU A 672 23.20 17.09 -4.77
C LEU A 672 21.70 16.88 -4.62
N LEU A 673 20.93 17.97 -4.65
CA LEU A 673 19.50 17.97 -4.88
C LEU A 673 19.25 18.41 -6.31
N VAL A 674 18.54 17.59 -7.08
CA VAL A 674 18.30 17.83 -8.49
C VAL A 674 16.84 18.21 -8.69
N ILE A 675 16.61 19.35 -9.33
CA ILE A 675 15.28 19.90 -9.60
C ILE A 675 15.10 19.99 -11.12
N ASN A 676 14.10 19.30 -11.67
CA ASN A 676 13.80 19.30 -13.09
C ASN A 676 12.64 20.25 -13.43
N TRP A 677 12.47 20.55 -14.73
CA TRP A 677 11.41 21.42 -15.21
C TRP A 677 10.00 20.92 -14.85
N GLU A 678 9.75 19.61 -15.03
CA GLU A 678 8.46 19.02 -14.67
C GLU A 678 8.13 19.17 -13.18
N GLY A 679 9.12 19.01 -12.31
CA GLY A 679 8.99 19.17 -10.87
C GLY A 679 8.61 20.61 -10.50
N LEU A 680 9.23 21.60 -11.15
CA LEU A 680 8.88 23.01 -10.96
C LEU A 680 7.47 23.35 -11.46
N VAL A 681 7.06 22.81 -12.61
CA VAL A 681 5.70 23.01 -13.12
C VAL A 681 4.67 22.40 -12.15
N LYS A 682 4.93 21.20 -11.62
CA LYS A 682 4.07 20.58 -10.59
C LYS A 682 4.04 21.39 -9.30
N LEU A 683 5.18 21.93 -8.87
CA LEU A 683 5.28 22.80 -7.70
C LEU A 683 4.46 24.08 -7.89
N GLN A 684 4.57 24.72 -9.06
CA GLN A 684 3.81 25.91 -9.42
C GLN A 684 2.30 25.65 -9.50
N GLN A 685 1.88 24.45 -9.90
CA GLN A 685 0.47 24.06 -9.94
C GLN A 685 -0.09 23.73 -8.55
N ARG A 686 0.67 23.01 -7.71
CA ARG A 686 0.18 22.42 -6.45
C ARG A 686 0.45 23.29 -5.23
N PHE A 687 1.59 24.00 -5.20
CA PHE A 687 2.03 24.87 -4.11
C PHE A 687 2.61 26.18 -4.67
N PRO A 688 1.78 27.02 -5.30
CA PRO A 688 2.24 28.21 -6.02
C PRO A 688 2.98 29.22 -5.12
N GLU A 689 2.66 29.31 -3.83
CA GLU A 689 3.37 30.16 -2.86
C GLU A 689 4.84 29.74 -2.70
N ILE A 690 5.07 28.44 -2.55
CA ILE A 690 6.41 27.85 -2.41
C ILE A 690 7.19 28.04 -3.71
N ALA A 691 6.54 27.82 -4.86
CA ALA A 691 7.14 28.05 -6.17
C ALA A 691 7.58 29.52 -6.35
N ALA A 692 6.75 30.48 -5.94
CA ALA A 692 7.08 31.90 -6.03
C ALA A 692 8.31 32.27 -5.19
N LEU A 693 8.42 31.73 -3.96
CA LEU A 693 9.59 31.93 -3.10
C LEU A 693 10.84 31.27 -3.69
N LEU A 694 10.71 30.05 -4.22
CA LEU A 694 11.81 29.30 -4.84
C LEU A 694 12.36 30.04 -6.07
N PHE A 695 11.49 30.47 -6.99
CA PHE A 695 11.90 31.27 -8.15
C PHE A 695 12.48 32.62 -7.76
N LEU A 696 11.93 33.29 -6.74
CA LEU A 696 12.52 34.54 -6.24
C LEU A 696 13.95 34.33 -5.73
N ASN A 697 14.20 33.25 -4.98
CA ASN A 697 15.54 32.94 -4.49
C ASN A 697 16.50 32.58 -5.62
N LEU A 698 16.05 31.85 -6.64
CA LEU A 698 16.83 31.64 -7.87
C LEU A 698 17.17 32.96 -8.56
N ALA A 699 16.22 33.88 -8.68
CA ALA A 699 16.45 35.20 -9.27
C ALA A 699 17.48 36.01 -8.48
N ARG A 700 17.47 35.93 -7.13
CA ARG A 700 18.49 36.57 -6.28
C ARG A 700 19.87 36.00 -6.52
N THR A 701 19.99 34.67 -6.65
CA THR A 701 21.27 34.01 -6.97
C THR A 701 21.78 34.45 -8.34
N LEU A 702 20.93 34.46 -9.36
CA LEU A 702 21.30 34.92 -10.70
C LEU A 702 21.70 36.40 -10.71
N ALA A 703 20.97 37.28 -10.01
CA ALA A 703 21.30 38.69 -9.91
C ALA A 703 22.66 38.92 -9.23
N LEU A 704 23.00 38.13 -8.19
CA LEU A 704 24.31 38.19 -7.54
C LEU A 704 25.43 37.76 -8.49
N ASN A 705 25.24 36.65 -9.21
CA ASN A 705 26.20 36.16 -10.20
C ASN A 705 26.41 37.19 -11.33
N LEU A 706 25.33 37.80 -11.80
CA LEU A 706 25.34 38.82 -12.84
C LEU A 706 26.08 40.08 -12.42
N ASN A 707 25.84 40.56 -11.20
CA ASN A 707 26.56 41.69 -10.63
C ASN A 707 28.08 41.43 -10.59
N GLY A 708 28.49 40.20 -10.27
CA GLY A 708 29.89 39.76 -10.32
C GLY A 708 30.46 39.72 -11.74
N THR A 709 29.73 39.17 -12.72
CA THR A 709 30.14 39.13 -14.13
C THR A 709 30.31 40.55 -14.70
N TYR A 710 29.36 41.44 -14.44
CA TYR A 710 29.46 42.84 -14.89
C TYR A 710 30.64 43.58 -14.26
N ALA A 711 30.94 43.34 -12.97
CA ALA A 711 32.12 43.93 -12.34
C ALA A 711 33.42 43.56 -13.08
N ARG A 712 33.55 42.30 -13.53
CA ARG A 712 34.70 41.83 -14.32
C ARG A 712 34.73 42.45 -15.72
N LEU A 713 33.59 42.48 -16.41
CA LEU A 713 33.48 43.11 -17.74
C LEU A 713 33.88 44.60 -17.70
N ILE A 714 33.40 45.35 -16.69
CA ILE A 714 33.75 46.76 -16.52
C ILE A 714 35.26 46.91 -16.27
N LYS A 715 35.87 46.03 -15.47
CA LYS A 715 37.31 46.04 -15.20
C LYS A 715 38.13 45.74 -16.47
N GLN A 716 37.74 44.73 -17.24
CA GLN A 716 38.39 44.32 -18.49
C GLN A 716 38.31 45.41 -19.58
N ASN A 717 37.16 46.04 -19.75
CA ASN A 717 36.98 47.10 -20.74
C ASN A 717 37.73 48.38 -20.36
N ARG A 718 37.83 48.70 -19.06
CA ARG A 718 38.69 49.80 -18.60
C ARG A 718 40.16 49.58 -18.92
N SER A 719 40.66 48.34 -18.85
CA SER A 719 42.03 48.03 -19.28
C SER A 719 42.24 48.11 -20.80
N GLN A 720 41.18 48.01 -21.59
CA GLN A 720 41.23 48.02 -23.07
C GLN A 720 40.80 49.36 -23.71
N GLY A 721 40.45 50.39 -22.92
CA GLY A 721 40.10 51.72 -23.43
C GLY A 721 38.76 51.82 -24.18
N GLN A 722 37.90 50.80 -24.12
CA GLN A 722 36.61 50.79 -24.80
C GLN A 722 35.48 51.25 -23.88
N VAL A 723 34.68 52.24 -24.33
CA VAL A 723 33.62 52.88 -23.52
C VAL A 723 32.21 52.37 -23.85
N ALA A 724 32.00 51.79 -25.04
CA ALA A 724 30.66 51.37 -25.49
C ALA A 724 30.52 49.85 -25.44
N ILE A 725 29.62 49.36 -24.59
CA ILE A 725 29.26 47.94 -24.51
C ILE A 725 27.95 47.77 -25.29
N ALA A 726 27.93 46.79 -26.19
CA ALA A 726 26.80 46.56 -27.08
C ALA A 726 25.50 46.39 -26.28
N VAL A 727 24.47 47.10 -26.68
CA VAL A 727 23.16 47.10 -26.03
C VAL A 727 22.51 45.73 -26.18
N GLU A 728 22.38 44.97 -25.08
CA GLU A 728 21.54 43.78 -25.05
C GLU A 728 20.08 44.19 -25.24
N LYS A 729 19.42 43.56 -26.21
CA LYS A 729 17.96 43.63 -26.40
C LYS A 729 17.40 42.26 -26.07
N THR A 730 16.64 42.19 -25.00
CA THR A 730 15.77 41.04 -24.70
C THR A 730 14.34 41.37 -25.19
N VAL A 731 13.46 40.38 -25.17
CA VAL A 731 12.03 40.58 -25.43
C VAL A 731 11.26 40.07 -24.22
N GLY A 732 10.50 40.94 -23.57
CA GLY A 732 9.64 40.58 -22.44
C GLY A 732 8.27 40.06 -22.88
N GLU A 733 7.92 38.84 -22.50
CA GLU A 733 6.55 38.30 -22.68
C GLU A 733 5.86 38.06 -21.33
N ILE A 734 4.81 38.84 -21.02
CA ILE A 734 3.95 38.63 -19.84
C ILE A 734 2.48 38.54 -20.30
N ASN A 735 1.77 37.50 -19.85
CA ASN A 735 0.35 37.31 -20.15
C ASN A 735 -0.51 38.49 -19.63
N GLN A 736 -1.44 39.00 -20.45
CA GLN A 736 -2.34 40.09 -20.08
C GLN A 736 -3.11 39.87 -18.78
N LYS A 737 -3.50 38.62 -18.47
CA LYS A 737 -4.18 38.28 -17.20
C LYS A 737 -3.30 38.61 -16.00
N HIS A 738 -2.03 38.21 -16.04
CA HIS A 738 -1.07 38.49 -14.98
C HIS A 738 -0.74 39.99 -14.93
N LEU A 739 -0.59 40.64 -16.08
CA LEU A 739 -0.31 42.08 -16.16
C LEU A 739 -1.41 42.93 -15.50
N LYS A 740 -2.69 42.56 -15.66
CA LYS A 740 -3.81 43.24 -14.97
C LYS A 740 -3.69 43.16 -13.46
N VAL A 741 -3.36 41.98 -12.92
CA VAL A 741 -3.15 41.79 -11.48
C VAL A 741 -1.93 42.61 -11.03
N LEU A 742 -0.81 42.56 -11.76
CA LEU A 742 0.41 43.28 -11.39
C LEU A 742 0.20 44.79 -11.28
N LYS A 743 -0.57 45.39 -12.19
CA LYS A 743 -0.92 46.83 -12.16
C LYS A 743 -1.66 47.25 -10.90
N HIS A 744 -2.34 46.33 -10.19
CA HIS A 744 -3.02 46.62 -8.93
C HIS A 744 -2.06 46.68 -7.73
N TYR A 745 -0.95 45.94 -7.77
CA TYR A 745 0.01 45.86 -6.68
C TYR A 745 1.21 46.79 -6.85
N GLY A 746 1.62 47.06 -8.09
CA GLY A 746 2.75 47.93 -8.37
C GLY A 746 2.34 49.40 -8.42
N HIS A 747 3.27 50.28 -8.06
CA HIS A 747 3.08 51.72 -8.17
C HIS A 747 3.47 52.22 -9.57
N HIS A 748 2.53 52.84 -10.28
CA HIS A 748 2.79 53.47 -11.56
C HIS A 748 3.68 54.70 -11.38
N THR A 749 4.76 54.82 -12.14
CA THR A 749 5.65 55.97 -12.09
C THR A 749 6.19 56.30 -13.47
N THR A 750 6.10 57.57 -13.85
CA THR A 750 6.70 58.09 -15.08
C THR A 750 8.07 58.68 -14.76
N LEU A 751 9.09 58.29 -15.51
CA LEU A 751 10.47 58.79 -15.37
C LEU A 751 10.81 59.71 -16.54
N ALA A 752 11.27 60.92 -16.23
CA ALA A 752 11.83 61.86 -17.20
C ALA A 752 13.26 61.43 -17.60
N VAL A 753 13.65 61.73 -18.85
CA VAL A 753 14.94 61.35 -19.46
C VAL A 753 16.13 61.59 -18.52
N GLY A 754 17.02 60.60 -18.40
CA GLY A 754 18.24 60.68 -17.59
C GLY A 754 18.02 60.51 -16.08
N ARG A 755 16.77 60.34 -15.61
CA ARG A 755 16.50 60.01 -14.20
C ARG A 755 16.70 58.52 -13.94
N PRO A 756 17.44 58.15 -12.88
CA PRO A 756 17.54 56.76 -12.45
C PRO A 756 16.23 56.28 -11.82
N LEU A 757 15.97 54.97 -11.90
CA LEU A 757 14.80 54.34 -11.29
C LEU A 757 14.78 54.57 -9.76
N PHE A 758 15.95 54.55 -9.12
CA PHE A 758 16.16 54.84 -7.70
C PHE A 758 17.42 55.70 -7.48
N ASP A 759 17.49 56.42 -6.36
CA ASP A 759 18.65 57.22 -5.97
C ASP A 759 19.91 56.34 -5.84
N PHE A 760 21.07 56.85 -6.29
CA PHE A 760 22.38 56.20 -6.18
C PHE A 760 22.72 55.80 -4.74
N LYS A 761 22.17 56.50 -3.73
CA LYS A 761 22.35 56.19 -2.30
C LYS A 761 21.43 55.09 -1.77
N ASN A 762 20.40 54.69 -2.51
CA ASN A 762 19.42 53.67 -2.09
C ASN A 762 19.03 52.70 -3.23
N PRO A 763 20.00 52.00 -3.85
CA PRO A 763 19.72 51.13 -4.98
C PRO A 763 18.96 49.85 -4.59
N ASN A 764 18.86 49.52 -3.30
CA ASN A 764 18.18 48.33 -2.77
C ASN A 764 16.63 48.46 -2.72
N LYS A 765 16.04 49.44 -3.41
CA LYS A 765 14.62 49.81 -3.21
C LYS A 765 13.74 49.88 -4.46
N GLY A 766 14.01 49.06 -5.48
CA GLY A 766 12.87 48.54 -6.25
C GLY A 766 13.20 47.83 -7.54
N LEU A 767 12.53 46.70 -7.70
CA LEU A 767 12.38 46.04 -8.99
C LEU A 767 11.30 46.81 -9.76
N GLY A 768 11.56 47.17 -11.01
CA GLY A 768 10.59 47.84 -11.89
C GLY A 768 10.27 46.98 -13.10
N LEU A 769 9.02 47.01 -13.56
CA LEU A 769 8.62 46.44 -14.84
C LEU A 769 8.31 47.59 -15.81
N VAL A 770 9.02 47.66 -16.94
CA VAL A 770 8.79 48.70 -17.95
C VAL A 770 7.45 48.45 -18.63
N LEU A 771 6.56 49.45 -18.65
CA LEU A 771 5.26 49.37 -19.32
C LEU A 771 5.31 49.97 -20.73
N SER A 772 6.02 51.10 -20.87
CA SER A 772 6.20 51.80 -22.14
C SER A 772 7.54 52.55 -22.16
N GLY A 773 8.14 52.69 -23.34
CA GLY A 773 9.48 53.31 -23.50
C GLY A 773 10.65 52.33 -23.27
N ARG A 774 11.87 52.87 -23.10
CA ARG A 774 13.10 52.08 -22.89
C ARG A 774 14.00 52.64 -21.78
N MET A 775 14.54 51.74 -20.97
CA MET A 775 15.46 52.03 -19.87
C MET A 775 16.87 51.52 -20.22
N GLN A 776 17.92 52.29 -19.95
CA GLN A 776 19.31 51.84 -20.07
C GLN A 776 19.85 51.34 -18.74
N VAL A 777 20.61 50.24 -18.77
CA VAL A 777 21.35 49.72 -17.62
C VAL A 777 22.80 50.20 -17.75
N GLN A 778 23.22 51.08 -16.85
CA GLN A 778 24.51 51.80 -16.91
C GLN A 778 25.37 51.50 -15.67
N SER A 779 26.70 51.58 -15.81
CA SER A 779 27.60 51.38 -14.67
C SER A 779 27.31 52.40 -13.56
N ALA A 780 27.30 51.97 -12.30
CA ALA A 780 26.98 52.80 -11.13
C ALA A 780 28.00 53.92 -10.83
N ASN A 781 29.06 54.09 -11.63
CA ASN A 781 30.01 55.21 -11.51
C ASN A 781 29.50 56.45 -12.27
N PRO A 782 29.13 57.55 -11.57
CA PRO A 782 28.58 58.75 -12.20
C PRO A 782 29.59 59.50 -13.10
N ALA A 783 30.89 59.33 -12.89
CA ALA A 783 31.93 60.10 -13.58
C ALA A 783 32.17 59.65 -15.03
N ALA A 784 31.82 58.41 -15.39
CA ALA A 784 31.93 57.85 -16.75
C ALA A 784 30.97 56.66 -16.91
N PRO A 785 29.67 56.90 -17.15
CA PRO A 785 28.67 55.85 -17.24
C PRO A 785 28.83 55.04 -18.53
N ALA A 786 29.11 53.73 -18.40
CA ALA A 786 29.09 52.80 -19.53
C ALA A 786 27.70 52.16 -19.65
N VAL A 787 27.05 52.26 -20.81
CA VAL A 787 25.78 51.58 -21.11
C VAL A 787 26.07 50.12 -21.38
N LEU A 788 25.43 49.21 -20.64
CA LEU A 788 25.62 47.74 -20.77
C LEU A 788 24.45 47.03 -21.45
N ALA A 789 23.23 47.52 -21.23
CA ALA A 789 22.02 46.93 -21.77
C ALA A 789 20.91 47.98 -21.92
N GLU A 790 19.89 47.68 -22.73
CA GLU A 790 18.67 48.49 -22.86
C GLU A 790 17.48 47.57 -22.69
N ARG A 791 16.53 47.98 -21.84
CA ARG A 791 15.33 47.23 -21.51
C ARG A 791 14.10 47.90 -22.10
N GLY A 792 13.31 47.12 -22.83
CA GLY A 792 12.06 47.54 -23.46
C GLY A 792 10.81 47.20 -22.64
N PRO A 793 9.62 47.36 -23.23
CA PRO A 793 8.34 47.01 -22.59
C PRO A 793 8.30 45.56 -22.11
N LEU A 794 7.66 45.33 -20.97
CA LEU A 794 7.51 44.05 -20.27
C LEU A 794 8.81 43.42 -19.75
N GLU A 795 9.87 44.21 -19.63
CA GLU A 795 11.13 43.76 -19.06
C GLU A 795 11.39 44.35 -17.68
N PHE A 796 12.04 43.56 -16.83
CA PHE A 796 12.45 43.98 -15.51
C PHE A 796 13.71 44.82 -15.53
N VAL A 797 13.74 45.82 -14.66
CA VAL A 797 14.86 46.73 -14.39
C VAL A 797 15.05 46.87 -12.88
N GLY A 798 16.24 47.30 -12.45
CA GLY A 798 16.55 47.40 -11.02
C GLY A 798 16.77 46.04 -10.34
N ASP A 799 17.37 45.09 -11.06
CA ASP A 799 17.84 43.79 -10.55
C ASP A 799 18.77 43.91 -9.32
N GLY A 800 19.45 45.05 -9.16
CA GLY A 800 20.16 45.40 -7.93
C GLY A 800 19.31 45.31 -6.65
N ALA A 801 17.99 45.44 -6.73
CA ALA A 801 17.08 45.25 -5.59
C ALA A 801 16.99 43.80 -5.09
N LEU A 802 17.49 42.83 -5.87
CA LEU A 802 17.54 41.42 -5.51
C LEU A 802 18.83 41.04 -4.78
N LEU A 803 19.82 41.95 -4.74
CA LEU A 803 21.11 41.68 -4.12
C LEU A 803 20.99 41.56 -2.58
N PRO A 804 21.85 40.74 -1.93
CA PRO A 804 21.91 40.66 -0.47
C PRO A 804 22.26 42.01 0.17
N SER A 805 21.73 42.26 1.36
CA SER A 805 22.07 43.44 2.17
C SER A 805 23.58 43.56 2.35
N GLY A 806 24.16 44.71 1.98
CA GLY A 806 25.60 44.98 2.07
C GLY A 806 26.38 44.80 0.76
N VAL A 807 25.78 44.20 -0.28
CA VAL A 807 26.39 44.15 -1.62
C VAL A 807 25.96 45.38 -2.41
N ALA A 808 26.92 46.21 -2.82
CA ALA A 808 26.64 47.35 -3.68
C ALA A 808 26.38 46.88 -5.13
N PRO A 809 25.30 47.33 -5.77
CA PRO A 809 25.10 47.07 -7.18
C PRO A 809 26.13 47.84 -8.00
N VAL A 810 26.72 47.16 -8.99
CA VAL A 810 27.67 47.79 -9.92
C VAL A 810 26.95 48.48 -11.08
N MET A 811 25.62 48.33 -11.14
CA MET A 811 24.73 48.78 -12.22
C MET A 811 23.56 49.61 -11.69
N VAL A 812 23.12 50.58 -12.49
CA VAL A 812 21.91 51.40 -12.25
C VAL A 812 21.06 51.45 -13.51
N SER A 813 19.73 51.46 -13.34
CA SER A 813 18.80 51.63 -14.47
C SER A 813 18.39 53.09 -14.61
N VAL A 814 18.64 53.68 -15.77
CA VAL A 814 18.40 55.09 -16.11
C VAL A 814 17.45 55.18 -17.31
N SER A 815 16.51 56.11 -17.28
CA SER A 815 15.58 56.34 -18.39
C SER A 815 16.28 56.91 -19.62
N ALA A 816 16.11 56.28 -20.79
CA ALA A 816 16.65 56.76 -22.07
C ALA A 816 15.68 57.71 -22.79
N ALA A 817 14.39 57.61 -22.48
CA ALA A 817 13.30 58.46 -22.95
C ALA A 817 12.32 58.69 -21.78
N GLU A 818 11.18 59.33 -22.02
CA GLU A 818 10.07 59.28 -21.05
C GLU A 818 9.54 57.84 -20.98
N VAL A 819 9.55 57.24 -19.78
CA VAL A 819 9.27 55.81 -19.57
C VAL A 819 8.28 55.64 -18.44
N GLU A 820 7.25 54.83 -18.67
CA GLU A 820 6.36 54.36 -17.61
C GLU A 820 6.88 53.05 -17.03
N VAL A 821 7.04 53.01 -15.71
CA VAL A 821 7.50 51.84 -14.97
C VAL A 821 6.53 51.52 -13.86
N LEU A 822 6.22 50.24 -13.73
CA LEU A 822 5.48 49.68 -12.60
C LEU A 822 6.50 49.25 -11.53
N ARG A 823 6.54 49.95 -10.40
CA ARG A 823 7.51 49.70 -9.32
C ARG A 823 6.95 48.73 -8.29
N PHE A 824 7.79 47.77 -7.88
CA PHE A 824 7.47 46.81 -6.83
C PHE A 824 8.41 46.97 -5.63
N ARG A 825 7.83 47.14 -4.46
CA ARG A 825 8.52 47.06 -3.17
C ARG A 825 8.47 45.62 -2.66
N ALA A 826 9.46 45.23 -1.85
CA ALA A 826 9.54 43.87 -1.31
C ALA A 826 8.24 43.39 -0.62
N HIS A 827 7.60 44.26 0.19
CA HIS A 827 6.35 43.92 0.87
C HIS A 827 5.16 43.70 -0.08
N GLU A 828 5.12 44.33 -1.27
CA GLU A 828 4.06 44.15 -2.26
C GLU A 828 4.18 42.79 -2.93
N PHE A 829 5.41 42.32 -3.18
CA PHE A 829 5.63 40.97 -3.70
C PHE A 829 5.15 39.92 -2.69
N PHE A 830 5.49 40.03 -1.41
CA PHE A 830 5.00 39.09 -0.40
C PHE A 830 3.48 39.14 -0.21
N LYS A 831 2.86 40.31 -0.40
CA LYS A 831 1.40 40.44 -0.45
C LYS A 831 0.82 39.73 -1.68
N LEU A 832 1.44 39.90 -2.85
CA LEU A 832 1.06 39.21 -4.09
C LEU A 832 1.21 37.69 -3.96
N VAL A 833 2.24 37.18 -3.27
CA VAL A 833 2.41 35.75 -2.99
C VAL A 833 1.22 35.21 -2.19
N LYS A 834 0.72 35.95 -1.18
CA LYS A 834 -0.41 35.51 -0.36
C LYS A 834 -1.75 35.62 -1.07
N GLU A 835 -1.98 36.69 -1.83
CA GLU A 835 -3.30 36.98 -2.43
C GLU A 835 -3.47 36.39 -3.83
N HIS A 836 -2.38 36.30 -4.61
CA HIS A 836 -2.38 35.76 -5.99
C HIS A 836 -1.11 34.93 -6.27
N PRO A 837 -0.93 33.78 -5.63
CA PRO A 837 0.31 33.01 -5.65
C PRO A 837 0.73 32.53 -7.05
N HIS A 838 -0.22 32.16 -7.92
CA HIS A 838 0.10 31.78 -9.30
C HIS A 838 0.70 32.94 -10.11
N THR A 839 0.16 34.14 -9.95
CA THR A 839 0.70 35.35 -10.60
C THR A 839 2.09 35.66 -10.06
N ALA A 840 2.30 35.55 -8.75
CA ALA A 840 3.61 35.75 -8.12
C ALA A 840 4.64 34.73 -8.62
N ALA A 841 4.25 33.45 -8.75
CA ALA A 841 5.12 32.39 -9.25
C ALA A 841 5.51 32.63 -10.71
N HIS A 842 4.56 32.99 -11.58
CA HIS A 842 4.85 33.36 -12.96
C HIS A 842 5.75 34.60 -13.07
N LEU A 843 5.53 35.61 -12.22
CA LEU A 843 6.35 36.81 -12.17
C LEU A 843 7.81 36.47 -11.84
N ALA A 844 8.01 35.69 -10.77
CA ALA A 844 9.33 35.29 -10.33
C ALA A 844 10.02 34.36 -11.34
N GLN A 845 9.27 33.46 -12.00
CA GLN A 845 9.78 32.64 -13.09
C GLN A 845 10.28 33.49 -14.28
N HIS A 846 9.50 34.50 -14.69
CA HIS A 846 9.89 35.42 -15.78
C HIS A 846 11.15 36.20 -15.43
N LEU A 847 11.26 36.66 -14.19
CA LEU A 847 12.47 37.31 -13.66
C LEU A 847 13.70 36.39 -13.74
N VAL A 848 13.55 35.11 -13.38
CA VAL A 848 14.64 34.11 -13.49
C VAL A 848 15.05 33.92 -14.95
N GLN A 849 14.08 33.79 -15.85
CA GLN A 849 14.35 33.60 -17.28
C GLN A 849 15.10 34.80 -17.87
N GLN A 850 14.63 36.02 -17.61
CA GLN A 850 15.30 37.24 -18.06
C GLN A 850 16.73 37.35 -17.50
N LEU A 851 16.93 37.14 -16.20
CA LEU A 851 18.27 37.20 -15.61
C LEU A 851 19.19 36.12 -16.18
N SER A 852 18.66 34.94 -16.49
CA SER A 852 19.43 33.87 -17.12
C SER A 852 19.85 34.21 -18.55
N ASP A 853 19.00 34.86 -19.34
CA ASP A 853 19.33 35.30 -20.71
C ASP A 853 20.47 36.32 -20.68
N VAL A 854 20.41 37.24 -19.72
CA VAL A 854 21.37 38.34 -19.55
C VAL A 854 22.70 37.83 -19.03
N GLN A 855 22.69 36.87 -18.11
CA GLN A 855 23.89 36.21 -17.62
C GLN A 855 24.66 35.52 -18.75
N ASP A 856 23.95 34.85 -19.67
CA ASP A 856 24.58 34.16 -20.79
C ASP A 856 25.27 35.11 -21.76
N ALA A 857 24.57 36.20 -22.11
CA ALA A 857 25.11 37.23 -22.99
C ALA A 857 26.35 37.90 -22.37
N ALA A 858 26.30 38.20 -21.06
CA ALA A 858 27.43 38.76 -20.33
C ALA A 858 28.62 37.78 -20.26
N ASN A 859 28.37 36.50 -19.99
CA ASN A 859 29.42 35.46 -19.95
C ASN A 859 30.07 35.26 -21.32
N SER A 860 29.28 35.21 -22.40
CA SER A 860 29.78 35.06 -23.78
C SER A 860 30.71 36.21 -24.18
N ARG A 861 30.41 37.44 -23.75
CA ARG A 861 31.26 38.62 -23.99
C ARG A 861 32.57 38.58 -23.23
N LEU A 862 32.51 38.15 -21.96
CA LEU A 862 33.71 38.02 -21.13
C LEU A 862 34.69 37.02 -21.75
N GLN A 863 34.18 35.97 -22.40
CA GLN A 863 34.98 35.01 -23.16
C GLN A 863 35.56 35.62 -24.45
N ALA A 864 34.75 36.38 -25.22
CA ALA A 864 35.19 36.97 -26.49
C ALA A 864 36.30 38.03 -26.32
N GLY A 865 36.37 38.74 -25.19
CA GLY A 865 37.38 39.77 -24.92
C GLY A 865 38.70 39.25 -24.32
N GLY A 866 38.81 37.94 -24.07
CA GLY A 866 40.00 37.28 -23.49
C GLY A 866 40.91 36.61 -24.53
N GLY A 867 40.66 36.83 -25.81
CA GLY A 867 41.48 36.33 -26.93
C GLY A 867 42.58 37.28 -27.35
#